data_AF-A0A353DQ72-F1
#
_entry.id   AF-A0A353DQ72-F1
#
_cell.length_a   1.000
_cell.length_b   1.000
_cell.length_c   1.000
_cell.angle_alpha   90.00
_cell.angle_beta   90.00
_cell.angle_gamma   90.00
#
_symmetry.space_group_name_H-M   'P 1'
#
loop_
_entity.id
_entity.type
_entity.pdbx_description
1 polymer ?
#
loop_
_entity_poly.entity_id
_entity_poly.type
_entity_poly.pdbx_seq_one_letter_code
_entity_poly.pdbx_strand_id
1 'polypeptide(L)'
;MIPLLLTVENFMCYGEDVPSLNLEPVHIACISGDNGYGKTALLDAITWAIWGKARAKTQDELVNVARNTMFVELDFFAGESRYRVTRTYTKGRGASSGKSELNLSIIIGNTVTSLMANTIRETEEKIVNLLNMDYETFINTSYLKQGDSNRFTSSRPTDRKKILADLLDLSYYERLESASKQHSRQLQNDVEVQQSVIEHKSSTVQEKELILERLETYKKESQNLLSEEQSLSKELEDLNQKRQTLLVEISNKKTMVDQIDTSEKEIGMMLVQEMRWKKELGELKILLSRSEEIQSTYKEYQDLRSEYGRSSTLISDFHKINAEKIVIEKTIAIETLKLESQISNKSNRIKTDLQPLVDGIPKLLREINLANTTLQNLEIEFSETEHLLNKANAMSEKVTILQISNKTLLTQMSDSRNRFDMINHAEATCPLCLQSLSTGNKQHIREGLQSEGKTSKVEYESNLEKIQALTDRKNEIITQNELQQTILVRKKTETGKIQYDLMNQLGKSEDSSIELSSLKLNLVQMEEELNSERFCSEELTRLKILDSKLKKLEDTEKNHSHLESKLESLSPYLELHAQLQGSRDRLLSVTQSVEDTKSIREARQLQTETWKLELVRIEKILTEEWGFDQKINLIQSKIKKVKGQSLNAVTMREQARYQIEQIVKAEEDIKSMELEIFKTNENVQLYEELASAFGRNGIQALMIERAVPMLENTAKELLARLSDNKMTIKLELKEGRIDRATGLPSEELNITISDEQGTRSYETFSGGETFRIDFAIRIAMSKLLASRSGSPLPILFIDEGFGSQDTIGQGRLIEVIQSISEDFEKIIVITHVDSMKENFDQQIEISKTEYGSVFTLQ
;
A
#
# COMPACT_ATOMS: atom_id res chain seq x y z
N MET A 1 -48.54 41.96 -5.09
CA MET A 1 -49.46 41.42 -6.11
C MET A 1 -50.42 42.53 -6.53
N ILE A 2 -50.21 43.13 -7.70
CA ILE A 2 -51.10 44.17 -8.25
C ILE A 2 -51.91 43.52 -9.38
N PRO A 3 -53.23 43.28 -9.22
CA PRO A 3 -54.02 42.62 -10.25
C PRO A 3 -54.24 43.54 -11.46
N LEU A 4 -54.17 42.96 -12.67
CA LEU A 4 -54.27 43.67 -13.94
C LEU A 4 -55.50 43.23 -14.74
N LEU A 5 -55.65 41.93 -14.97
CA LEU A 5 -56.75 41.38 -15.75
C LEU A 5 -57.26 40.12 -15.06
N LEU A 6 -58.56 40.07 -14.78
CA LEU A 6 -59.21 38.93 -14.14
C LEU A 6 -60.22 38.32 -15.12
N THR A 7 -60.04 37.05 -15.46
CA THR A 7 -60.99 36.26 -16.25
C THR A 7 -61.55 35.14 -15.38
N VAL A 8 -62.86 34.99 -15.38
CA VAL A 8 -63.57 34.05 -14.52
C VAL A 8 -64.61 33.30 -15.34
N GLU A 9 -64.59 31.97 -15.29
CA GLU A 9 -65.59 31.12 -15.91
C GLU A 9 -66.13 30.11 -14.90
N ASN A 10 -67.46 29.98 -14.85
CA ASN A 10 -68.16 29.00 -14.01
C ASN A 10 -67.77 29.04 -12.52
N PHE A 11 -67.41 30.21 -12.00
CA PHE A 11 -67.04 30.43 -10.60
C PHE A 11 -68.21 31.05 -9.84
N MET A 12 -68.76 30.32 -8.87
CA MET A 12 -69.89 30.70 -8.04
C MET A 12 -71.10 31.18 -8.87
N CYS A 13 -71.31 32.50 -8.96
CA CYS A 13 -72.42 33.13 -9.67
C CYS A 13 -72.06 33.57 -11.09
N TYR A 14 -70.78 33.53 -11.48
CA TYR A 14 -70.29 33.85 -12.82
C TYR A 14 -70.41 32.62 -13.75
N GLY A 15 -70.89 32.86 -14.98
CA GLY A 15 -71.15 31.84 -16.02
C GLY A 15 -69.98 31.63 -16.98
N GLU A 16 -70.25 31.17 -18.21
CA GLU A 16 -69.23 30.88 -19.26
C GLU A 16 -68.86 32.12 -20.11
N ASP A 17 -69.76 33.08 -20.27
CA ASP A 17 -69.59 34.23 -21.18
C ASP A 17 -69.41 35.55 -20.42
N VAL A 18 -68.59 35.55 -19.35
CA VAL A 18 -68.29 36.77 -18.58
C VAL A 18 -67.05 37.45 -19.17
N PRO A 19 -67.12 38.73 -19.59
CA PRO A 19 -65.96 39.43 -20.15
C PRO A 19 -64.85 39.57 -19.10
N SER A 20 -63.57 39.63 -19.52
CA SER A 20 -62.46 39.85 -18.58
C SER A 20 -62.53 41.23 -17.91
N LEU A 21 -62.36 41.28 -16.59
CA LEU A 21 -62.30 42.52 -15.82
C LEU A 21 -60.92 43.14 -15.93
N ASN A 22 -60.81 44.28 -16.63
CA ASN A 22 -59.57 45.04 -16.73
C ASN A 22 -59.42 45.99 -15.53
N LEU A 23 -58.50 45.66 -14.63
CA LEU A 23 -58.13 46.43 -13.44
C LEU A 23 -56.84 47.25 -13.65
N GLU A 24 -56.19 47.16 -14.81
CA GLU A 24 -54.97 47.90 -15.11
C GLU A 24 -55.13 49.43 -14.95
N PRO A 25 -56.16 50.09 -15.50
CA PRO A 25 -56.36 51.54 -15.33
C PRO A 25 -56.96 51.92 -13.97
N VAL A 26 -57.20 50.93 -13.09
CA VAL A 26 -57.92 51.14 -11.83
C VAL A 26 -56.97 51.42 -10.69
N HIS A 27 -57.03 52.62 -10.11
CA HIS A 27 -56.30 52.97 -8.90
C HIS A 27 -57.21 52.92 -7.66
N ILE A 28 -58.35 53.61 -7.70
CA ILE A 28 -59.39 53.51 -6.65
C ILE A 28 -60.71 53.23 -7.36
N ALA A 29 -61.38 52.14 -7.00
CA ALA A 29 -62.70 51.82 -7.55
C ALA A 29 -63.67 51.26 -6.51
N CYS A 30 -64.95 51.44 -6.80
CA CYS A 30 -66.03 50.85 -6.03
C CYS A 30 -66.69 49.69 -6.82
N ILE A 31 -66.79 48.50 -6.21
CA ILE A 31 -67.62 47.40 -6.69
C ILE A 31 -69.01 47.55 -6.08
N SER A 32 -70.00 47.88 -6.90
CA SER A 32 -71.39 48.09 -6.49
C SER A 32 -72.36 47.11 -7.11
N GLY A 33 -73.48 46.84 -6.42
CA GLY A 33 -74.55 45.96 -6.88
C GLY A 33 -75.42 45.49 -5.71
N ASP A 34 -76.58 44.91 -5.98
CA ASP A 34 -77.46 44.42 -4.91
C ASP A 34 -76.82 43.27 -4.11
N ASN A 35 -77.37 43.02 -2.92
CA ASN A 35 -76.92 41.92 -2.09
C ASN A 35 -77.17 40.57 -2.78
N GLY A 36 -76.15 39.72 -2.79
CA GLY A 36 -76.20 38.41 -3.44
C GLY A 36 -75.89 38.40 -4.94
N TYR A 37 -75.50 39.53 -5.54
CA TYR A 37 -75.12 39.59 -6.96
C TYR A 37 -73.69 39.13 -7.26
N GLY A 38 -72.88 38.80 -6.25
CA GLY A 38 -71.55 38.22 -6.46
C GLY A 38 -70.37 39.18 -6.35
N LYS A 39 -70.53 40.34 -5.71
CA LYS A 39 -69.47 41.33 -5.48
C LYS A 39 -68.21 40.73 -4.86
N THR A 40 -68.37 40.06 -3.73
CA THR A 40 -67.24 39.43 -3.04
C THR A 40 -66.75 38.15 -3.72
N ALA A 41 -67.51 37.58 -4.67
CA ALA A 41 -67.05 36.41 -5.43
C ALA A 41 -65.91 36.74 -6.40
N LEU A 42 -65.78 37.99 -6.86
CA LEU A 42 -64.61 38.44 -7.64
C LEU A 42 -63.33 38.41 -6.81
N LEU A 43 -63.42 38.84 -5.55
CA LEU A 43 -62.29 38.78 -4.64
C LEU A 43 -61.93 37.33 -4.31
N ASP A 44 -62.92 36.47 -4.07
CA ASP A 44 -62.69 35.04 -3.88
C ASP A 44 -62.00 34.41 -5.09
N ALA A 45 -62.31 34.86 -6.32
CA ALA A 45 -61.64 34.41 -7.52
C ALA A 45 -60.15 34.83 -7.54
N ILE A 46 -59.84 36.08 -7.17
CA ILE A 46 -58.44 36.58 -7.06
C ILE A 46 -57.67 35.78 -6.00
N THR A 47 -58.22 35.62 -4.79
CA THR A 47 -57.54 34.90 -3.71
C THR A 47 -57.36 33.42 -4.04
N TRP A 48 -58.37 32.82 -4.68
CA TRP A 48 -58.29 31.43 -5.12
C TRP A 48 -57.25 31.25 -6.23
N ALA A 49 -57.18 32.17 -7.20
CA ALA A 49 -56.19 32.13 -8.27
C ALA A 49 -54.75 32.14 -7.74
N ILE A 50 -54.45 32.97 -6.74
CA ILE A 50 -53.09 33.09 -6.18
C ILE A 50 -52.80 31.96 -5.19
N TRP A 51 -53.63 31.79 -4.14
CA TRP A 51 -53.32 30.91 -3.00
C TRP A 51 -54.13 29.61 -2.97
N GLY A 52 -55.00 29.35 -3.94
CA GLY A 52 -55.88 28.17 -3.92
C GLY A 52 -56.91 28.18 -2.80
N LYS A 53 -57.06 29.31 -2.10
CA LYS A 53 -57.91 29.50 -0.93
C LYS A 53 -58.89 30.65 -1.18
N ALA A 54 -60.10 30.47 -0.69
CA ALA A 54 -61.17 31.47 -0.69
C ALA A 54 -62.00 31.32 0.58
N ARG A 55 -63.09 32.09 0.71
CA ARG A 55 -63.99 31.99 1.87
C ARG A 55 -64.72 30.64 1.99
N ALA A 56 -64.91 29.93 0.88
CA ALA A 56 -65.57 28.62 0.86
C ALA A 56 -64.73 27.54 1.55
N LYS A 57 -65.38 26.55 2.19
CA LYS A 57 -64.67 25.49 2.92
C LYS A 57 -64.06 24.45 1.98
N THR A 58 -64.69 24.25 0.81
CA THR A 58 -64.28 23.28 -0.19
C THR A 58 -64.24 23.94 -1.57
N GLN A 59 -63.40 23.42 -2.48
CA GLN A 59 -63.34 23.93 -3.85
C GLN A 59 -64.61 23.61 -4.66
N ASP A 60 -65.33 22.54 -4.29
CA ASP A 60 -66.62 22.17 -4.89
C ASP A 60 -67.68 23.28 -4.74
N GLU A 61 -67.66 23.99 -3.61
CA GLU A 61 -68.55 25.13 -3.32
C GLU A 61 -68.26 26.36 -4.19
N LEU A 62 -67.04 26.46 -4.74
CA LEU A 62 -66.64 27.58 -5.61
C LEU A 62 -67.07 27.37 -7.07
N VAL A 63 -67.36 26.13 -7.47
CA VAL A 63 -67.83 25.84 -8.83
C VAL A 63 -69.31 26.17 -8.92
N ASN A 64 -69.69 26.90 -9.97
CA ASN A 64 -71.08 27.24 -10.29
C ASN A 64 -71.97 25.99 -10.21
N VAL A 65 -73.13 26.12 -9.55
CA VAL A 65 -74.03 25.00 -9.23
C VAL A 65 -74.48 24.23 -10.47
N ALA A 66 -74.61 24.91 -11.61
CA ALA A 66 -75.02 24.30 -12.88
C ALA A 66 -73.88 23.59 -13.63
N ARG A 67 -72.65 23.61 -13.09
CA ARG A 67 -71.42 23.23 -13.81
C ARG A 67 -70.53 22.31 -12.98
N ASN A 68 -69.60 21.65 -13.67
CA ASN A 68 -68.66 20.70 -13.08
C ASN A 68 -67.21 21.19 -13.09
N THR A 69 -66.93 22.29 -13.76
CA THR A 69 -65.60 22.86 -13.94
C THR A 69 -65.65 24.35 -13.70
N MET A 70 -64.62 24.91 -13.07
CA MET A 70 -64.40 26.36 -12.96
C MET A 70 -62.99 26.71 -13.40
N PHE A 71 -62.84 27.94 -13.89
CA PHE A 71 -61.58 28.48 -14.39
C PHE A 71 -61.41 29.92 -13.91
N VAL A 72 -60.22 30.24 -13.43
CA VAL A 72 -59.83 31.62 -13.11
C VAL A 72 -58.43 31.88 -13.68
N GLU A 73 -58.29 32.95 -14.42
CA GLU A 73 -57.02 33.49 -14.89
C GLU A 73 -56.83 34.90 -14.35
N LEU A 74 -55.64 35.16 -13.83
CA LEU A 74 -55.27 36.46 -13.28
C LEU A 74 -53.89 36.88 -13.79
N ASP A 75 -53.85 38.00 -14.49
CA ASP A 75 -52.61 38.74 -14.76
C ASP A 75 -52.33 39.69 -13.58
N PHE A 76 -51.08 39.73 -13.10
CA PHE A 76 -50.68 40.60 -11.99
C PHE A 76 -49.21 41.02 -12.07
N PHE A 77 -48.86 42.14 -11.43
CA PHE A 77 -47.46 42.49 -11.15
C PHE A 77 -46.99 41.96 -9.79
N ALA A 78 -45.75 41.49 -9.76
CA ALA A 78 -44.97 41.28 -8.55
C ALA A 78 -43.57 41.87 -8.74
N GLY A 79 -43.24 42.89 -7.95
CA GLY A 79 -42.15 43.80 -8.28
C GLY A 79 -42.43 44.48 -9.63
N GLU A 80 -41.44 44.52 -10.51
CA GLU A 80 -41.55 45.14 -11.84
C GLU A 80 -41.99 44.17 -12.95
N SER A 81 -42.21 42.89 -12.63
CA SER A 81 -42.48 41.83 -13.60
C SER A 81 -43.96 41.46 -13.65
N ARG A 82 -44.48 41.26 -14.88
CA ARG A 82 -45.87 40.83 -15.13
C ARG A 82 -45.94 39.30 -15.13
N TYR A 83 -46.89 38.74 -14.40
CA TYR A 83 -47.14 37.31 -14.30
C TYR A 83 -48.58 36.98 -14.65
N ARG A 84 -48.79 35.73 -15.04
CA ARG A 84 -50.10 35.11 -15.25
C ARG A 84 -50.22 33.86 -14.39
N VAL A 85 -51.28 33.79 -13.60
CA VAL A 85 -51.68 32.57 -12.91
C VAL A 85 -53.01 32.08 -13.46
N THR A 86 -53.10 30.79 -13.75
CA THR A 86 -54.30 30.15 -14.25
C THR A 86 -54.61 28.95 -13.38
N ARG A 87 -55.82 28.88 -12.83
CA ARG A 87 -56.31 27.73 -12.06
C ARG A 87 -57.58 27.16 -12.66
N THR A 88 -57.61 25.84 -12.77
CA THR A 88 -58.80 25.09 -13.19
C THR A 88 -59.12 24.05 -12.13
N TYR A 89 -60.40 23.91 -11.80
CA TYR A 89 -60.87 22.85 -10.91
C TYR A 89 -62.06 22.12 -11.52
N THR A 90 -62.01 20.79 -11.51
CA THR A 90 -63.07 19.91 -11.97
C THR A 90 -63.58 19.07 -10.81
N LYS A 91 -64.89 19.15 -10.53
CA LYS A 91 -65.57 18.33 -9.52
C LYS A 91 -65.37 16.84 -9.79
N GLY A 92 -65.14 16.08 -8.73
CA GLY A 92 -65.10 14.63 -8.81
C GLY A 92 -66.48 14.04 -9.11
N ARG A 93 -66.52 12.87 -9.78
CA ARG A 93 -67.76 12.09 -9.94
C ARG A 93 -67.84 11.00 -8.86
N GLY A 94 -68.89 11.00 -8.05
CA GLY A 94 -69.09 9.99 -7.00
C GLY A 94 -68.01 10.05 -5.92
N ALA A 95 -67.27 8.95 -5.71
CA ALA A 95 -66.19 8.86 -4.71
C ALA A 95 -64.81 9.34 -5.22
N SER A 96 -64.71 9.81 -6.47
CA SER A 96 -63.43 10.33 -7.00
C SER A 96 -63.15 11.74 -6.47
N SER A 97 -61.90 12.03 -6.12
CA SER A 97 -61.49 13.39 -5.74
C SER A 97 -61.47 14.31 -6.96
N GLY A 98 -61.88 15.57 -6.78
CA GLY A 98 -61.79 16.58 -7.84
C GLY A 98 -60.36 16.80 -8.33
N LYS A 99 -60.21 17.24 -9.58
CA LYS A 99 -58.92 17.49 -10.24
C LYS A 99 -58.63 18.99 -10.24
N SER A 100 -57.47 19.39 -9.73
CA SER A 100 -56.97 20.78 -9.78
C SER A 100 -55.82 20.89 -10.76
N GLU A 101 -55.72 22.02 -11.46
CA GLU A 101 -54.60 22.39 -12.31
C GLU A 101 -54.19 23.83 -11.98
N LEU A 102 -52.88 24.09 -11.90
CA LEU A 102 -52.29 25.39 -11.59
C LEU A 102 -51.13 25.65 -12.56
N ASN A 103 -51.23 26.73 -13.32
CA ASN A 103 -50.18 27.20 -14.20
C ASN A 103 -49.71 28.58 -13.74
N LEU A 104 -48.39 28.79 -13.65
CA LEU A 104 -47.78 30.08 -13.41
C LEU A 104 -46.85 30.41 -14.58
N SER A 105 -46.95 31.61 -15.14
CA SER A 105 -46.09 32.09 -16.22
C SER A 105 -45.64 33.53 -15.99
N ILE A 106 -44.48 33.90 -16.51
CA ILE A 106 -44.00 35.29 -16.59
C ILE A 106 -44.23 35.83 -18.02
N ILE A 107 -44.65 37.09 -18.12
CA ILE A 107 -44.94 37.79 -19.37
C ILE A 107 -43.87 38.86 -19.58
N ILE A 108 -43.05 38.71 -20.61
CA ILE A 108 -42.01 39.68 -21.00
C ILE A 108 -42.29 40.10 -22.45
N GLY A 109 -42.77 41.33 -22.65
CA GLY A 109 -43.26 41.78 -23.96
C GLY A 109 -44.40 40.89 -24.45
N ASN A 110 -44.22 40.25 -25.62
CA ASN A 110 -45.17 39.28 -26.19
C ASN A 110 -44.84 37.81 -25.86
N THR A 111 -43.81 37.55 -25.03
CA THR A 111 -43.41 36.18 -24.69
C THR A 111 -43.95 35.75 -23.33
N VAL A 112 -44.56 34.55 -23.28
CA VAL A 112 -45.10 33.94 -22.06
C VAL A 112 -44.25 32.70 -21.73
N THR A 113 -43.55 32.74 -20.60
CA THR A 113 -42.65 31.66 -20.17
C THR A 113 -43.20 30.98 -18.91
N SER A 114 -43.35 29.66 -18.94
CA SER A 114 -43.84 28.88 -17.78
C SER A 114 -42.83 28.85 -16.64
N LEU A 115 -43.32 29.03 -15.41
CA LEU A 115 -42.56 28.97 -14.16
C LEU A 115 -43.03 27.84 -13.23
N MET A 116 -43.80 26.89 -13.76
CA MET A 116 -44.31 25.74 -13.00
C MET A 116 -43.21 24.93 -12.31
N ALA A 117 -43.55 24.33 -11.19
CA ALA A 117 -42.73 23.31 -10.52
C ALA A 117 -43.28 21.90 -10.82
N ASN A 118 -42.68 20.87 -10.22
CA ASN A 118 -43.09 19.49 -10.46
C ASN A 118 -44.46 19.17 -9.85
N THR A 119 -44.89 19.95 -8.85
CA THR A 119 -46.19 19.78 -8.19
C THR A 119 -46.95 21.11 -8.05
N ILE A 120 -48.28 21.03 -7.88
CA ILE A 120 -49.13 22.20 -7.58
C ILE A 120 -48.65 22.89 -6.30
N ARG A 121 -48.31 22.12 -5.26
CA ARG A 121 -47.84 22.66 -3.97
C ARG A 121 -46.54 23.44 -4.11
N GLU A 122 -45.56 22.92 -4.84
CA GLU A 122 -44.31 23.65 -5.10
C GLU A 122 -44.54 24.90 -5.95
N THR A 123 -45.46 24.83 -6.92
CA THR A 123 -45.82 25.98 -7.75
C THR A 123 -46.51 27.05 -6.90
N GLU A 124 -47.39 26.66 -5.98
CA GLU A 124 -48.03 27.55 -5.03
C GLU A 124 -47.03 28.16 -4.04
N GLU A 125 -46.05 27.39 -3.56
CA GLU A 125 -44.95 27.90 -2.73
C GLU A 125 -44.07 28.90 -3.49
N LYS A 126 -43.80 28.66 -4.78
CA LYS A 126 -43.14 29.64 -5.65
C LYS A 126 -43.95 30.94 -5.75
N ILE A 127 -45.28 30.87 -5.87
CA ILE A 127 -46.16 32.05 -5.88
C ILE A 127 -46.06 32.80 -4.53
N VAL A 128 -46.11 32.08 -3.41
CA VAL A 128 -46.00 32.67 -2.06
C VAL A 128 -44.65 33.37 -1.87
N ASN A 129 -43.54 32.73 -2.27
CA ASN A 129 -42.20 33.31 -2.19
C ASN A 129 -42.01 34.49 -3.15
N LEU A 130 -42.61 34.44 -4.35
CA LEU A 130 -42.59 35.54 -5.31
C LEU A 130 -43.34 36.77 -4.81
N LEU A 131 -44.40 36.55 -4.03
CA LEU A 131 -45.17 37.62 -3.39
C LEU A 131 -44.65 38.02 -2.02
N ASN A 132 -43.76 37.23 -1.41
CA ASN A 132 -43.40 37.29 0.02
C ASN A 132 -44.62 37.45 0.94
N MET A 133 -45.72 36.79 0.57
CA MET A 133 -47.02 36.98 1.21
C MET A 133 -47.85 35.72 1.06
N ASP A 134 -48.10 35.04 2.17
CA ASP A 134 -49.03 33.93 2.22
C ASP A 134 -50.49 34.42 2.31
N TYR A 135 -51.44 33.49 2.16
CA TYR A 135 -52.86 33.81 2.23
C TYR A 135 -53.24 34.50 3.54
N GLU A 136 -52.69 34.03 4.66
CA GLU A 136 -53.02 34.58 5.98
C GLU A 136 -52.53 36.02 6.13
N THR A 137 -51.31 36.30 5.68
CA THR A 137 -50.73 37.65 5.65
C THR A 137 -51.52 38.57 4.72
N PHE A 138 -51.89 38.11 3.51
CA PHE A 138 -52.71 38.88 2.59
C PHE A 138 -54.07 39.23 3.19
N ILE A 139 -54.77 38.25 3.77
CA ILE A 139 -56.05 38.48 4.42
C ILE A 139 -55.89 39.46 5.58
N ASN A 140 -54.86 39.31 6.42
CA ASN A 140 -54.66 40.16 7.60
C ASN A 140 -54.21 41.60 7.30
N THR A 141 -53.69 41.88 6.10
CA THR A 141 -53.08 43.18 5.77
C THR A 141 -53.83 43.90 4.63
N SER A 142 -54.18 43.15 3.58
CA SER A 142 -54.68 43.71 2.32
C SER A 142 -56.19 43.54 2.15
N TYR A 143 -56.89 42.89 3.08
CA TYR A 143 -58.34 42.67 2.99
C TYR A 143 -59.09 42.98 4.29
N LEU A 144 -60.10 43.85 4.23
CA LEU A 144 -61.05 44.13 5.31
C LEU A 144 -62.38 43.45 4.98
N LYS A 145 -62.68 42.33 5.64
CA LYS A 145 -63.88 41.52 5.40
C LYS A 145 -64.99 41.82 6.41
N GLN A 146 -66.25 41.80 5.96
CA GLN A 146 -67.41 41.89 6.84
C GLN A 146 -67.45 40.74 7.86
N GLY A 147 -67.55 41.07 9.16
CA GLY A 147 -67.65 40.11 10.28
C GLY A 147 -66.36 39.33 10.63
N ASP A 148 -65.29 39.55 9.88
CA ASP A 148 -63.96 38.92 10.02
C ASP A 148 -62.83 39.98 9.97
N SER A 149 -63.20 41.26 10.11
CA SER A 149 -62.31 42.43 10.17
C SER A 149 -61.35 42.40 11.36
N ASN A 150 -61.62 41.51 12.33
CA ASN A 150 -61.03 41.58 13.67
C ASN A 150 -59.89 40.59 13.86
N ARG A 151 -59.48 39.77 12.87
CA ARG A 151 -58.63 38.60 13.15
C ARG A 151 -57.36 38.88 13.97
N PHE A 152 -56.63 39.96 13.69
CA PHE A 152 -55.50 40.38 14.53
C PHE A 152 -55.98 40.91 15.90
N THR A 153 -56.93 41.83 15.90
CA THR A 153 -57.47 42.51 17.10
C THR A 153 -58.25 41.60 18.04
N SER A 154 -58.88 40.52 17.56
CA SER A 154 -59.62 39.53 18.35
C SER A 154 -58.78 38.31 18.72
N SER A 155 -57.57 38.16 18.15
CA SER A 155 -56.64 37.11 18.53
C SER A 155 -56.16 37.28 19.97
N ARG A 156 -55.74 36.20 20.62
CA ARG A 156 -55.15 36.28 21.97
C ARG A 156 -53.84 37.08 21.93
N PRO A 157 -53.42 37.75 23.01
CA PRO A 157 -52.17 38.52 23.05
C PRO A 157 -50.92 37.75 22.58
N THR A 158 -50.84 36.45 22.88
CA THR A 158 -49.78 35.55 22.38
C THR A 158 -49.84 35.36 20.86
N ASP A 159 -51.05 35.18 20.32
CA ASP A 159 -51.28 34.94 18.90
C ASP A 159 -51.04 36.22 18.09
N ARG A 160 -51.32 37.40 18.66
CA ARG A 160 -50.99 38.70 18.06
C ARG A 160 -49.48 38.91 17.89
N LYS A 161 -48.69 38.57 18.92
CA LYS A 161 -47.22 38.60 18.81
C LYS A 161 -46.73 37.63 17.73
N LYS A 162 -47.34 36.45 17.65
CA LYS A 162 -47.02 35.47 16.60
C LYS A 162 -47.36 35.99 15.20
N ILE A 163 -48.55 36.56 15.00
CA ILE A 163 -48.94 37.17 13.72
C ILE A 163 -47.97 38.30 13.34
N LEU A 164 -47.52 39.10 14.31
CA LEU A 164 -46.52 40.13 14.07
C LEU A 164 -45.14 39.53 13.73
N ALA A 165 -44.72 38.45 14.38
CA ALA A 165 -43.49 37.73 14.06
C ALA A 165 -43.51 37.11 12.66
N ASP A 166 -44.65 36.52 12.26
CA ASP A 166 -44.90 35.95 10.94
C ASP A 166 -44.88 37.06 9.87
N LEU A 167 -45.53 38.20 10.15
CA LEU A 167 -45.52 39.40 9.31
C LEU A 167 -44.12 39.97 9.12
N LEU A 168 -43.30 39.94 10.19
CA LEU A 168 -41.90 40.31 10.15
C LEU A 168 -40.99 39.19 9.61
N ASP A 169 -41.54 38.10 9.06
CA ASP A 169 -40.81 36.92 8.56
C ASP A 169 -39.58 36.57 9.42
N LEU A 170 -39.81 36.44 10.73
CA LEU A 170 -38.76 36.05 11.68
C LEU A 170 -38.39 34.57 11.55
N SER A 171 -39.11 33.81 10.73
CA SER A 171 -38.84 32.41 10.37
C SER A 171 -37.43 32.22 9.81
N TYR A 172 -36.88 33.23 9.13
CA TYR A 172 -35.50 33.24 8.67
C TYR A 172 -34.49 33.09 9.82
N TYR A 173 -34.68 33.83 10.92
CA TYR A 173 -33.79 33.77 12.07
C TYR A 173 -33.94 32.47 12.87
N GLU A 174 -35.16 31.90 12.95
CA GLU A 174 -35.36 30.57 13.55
C GLU A 174 -34.58 29.47 12.81
N ARG A 175 -34.50 29.55 11.47
CA ARG A 175 -33.67 28.64 10.66
C ARG A 175 -32.18 28.81 10.96
N LEU A 176 -31.69 30.05 11.10
CA LEU A 176 -30.30 30.33 11.44
C LEU A 176 -29.94 29.87 12.86
N GLU A 177 -30.83 30.07 13.84
CA GLU A 177 -30.68 29.54 15.20
C GLU A 177 -30.55 28.01 15.17
N SER A 178 -31.46 27.35 14.46
CA SER A 178 -31.48 25.89 14.36
C SER A 178 -30.22 25.34 13.69
N ALA A 179 -29.76 25.96 12.60
CA ALA A 179 -28.52 25.59 11.92
C ALA A 179 -27.30 25.78 12.83
N SER A 180 -27.23 26.89 13.56
CA SER A 180 -26.13 27.18 14.49
C SER A 180 -26.06 26.15 15.64
N LYS A 181 -27.21 25.80 16.24
CA LYS A 181 -27.29 24.74 17.26
C LYS A 181 -26.87 23.38 16.73
N GLN A 182 -27.26 23.05 15.49
CA GLN A 182 -26.89 21.80 14.86
C GLN A 182 -25.37 21.72 14.64
N HIS A 183 -24.75 22.78 14.11
CA HIS A 183 -23.30 22.84 13.90
C HIS A 183 -22.53 22.76 15.22
N SER A 184 -22.96 23.50 16.25
CA SER A 184 -22.35 23.41 17.59
C SER A 184 -22.36 21.97 18.14
N ARG A 185 -23.49 21.27 18.04
CA ARG A 185 -23.61 19.88 18.51
C ARG A 185 -22.72 18.92 17.72
N GLN A 186 -22.59 19.11 16.41
CA GLN A 186 -21.70 18.29 15.59
C GLN A 186 -20.24 18.46 16.03
N LEU A 187 -19.78 19.70 16.18
CA LEU A 187 -18.42 19.99 16.62
C LEU A 187 -18.15 19.49 18.06
N GLN A 188 -19.14 19.56 18.96
CA GLN A 188 -19.03 18.98 20.30
C GLN A 188 -18.83 17.46 20.27
N ASN A 189 -19.60 16.76 19.43
CA ASN A 189 -19.42 15.31 19.26
C ASN A 189 -18.04 14.98 18.68
N ASP A 190 -17.55 15.78 17.72
CA ASP A 190 -16.21 15.60 17.15
C ASP A 190 -15.11 15.76 18.21
N VAL A 191 -15.25 16.77 19.09
CA VAL A 191 -14.36 16.97 20.24
C VAL A 191 -14.40 15.77 21.19
N GLU A 192 -15.59 15.26 21.54
CA GLU A 192 -15.74 14.11 22.43
C GLU A 192 -15.08 12.84 21.85
N VAL A 193 -15.24 12.61 20.55
CA VAL A 193 -14.58 11.51 19.83
C VAL A 193 -13.06 11.66 19.87
N GLN A 194 -12.54 12.86 19.57
CA GLN A 194 -11.10 13.13 19.61
C GLN A 194 -10.54 12.97 21.04
N GLN A 195 -11.27 13.42 22.06
CA GLN A 195 -10.88 13.24 23.47
C GLN A 195 -10.80 11.76 23.85
N SER A 196 -11.77 10.94 23.43
CA SER A 196 -11.72 9.49 23.68
C SER A 196 -10.52 8.81 23.01
N VAL A 197 -10.14 9.24 21.81
CA VAL A 197 -8.94 8.75 21.11
C VAL A 197 -7.67 9.14 21.87
N ILE A 198 -7.59 10.38 22.37
CA ILE A 198 -6.46 10.84 23.20
C ILE A 198 -6.38 10.00 24.48
N GLU A 199 -7.49 9.76 25.17
CA GLU A 199 -7.51 8.96 26.39
C GLU A 199 -6.96 7.55 26.14
N HIS A 200 -7.41 6.89 25.06
CA HIS A 200 -6.88 5.58 24.68
C HIS A 200 -5.37 5.62 24.41
N LYS A 201 -4.88 6.60 23.63
CA LYS A 201 -3.43 6.73 23.35
C LYS A 201 -2.62 7.05 24.62
N SER A 202 -3.18 7.85 25.52
CA SER A 202 -2.51 8.26 26.77
C SER A 202 -2.22 7.07 27.68
N SER A 203 -3.08 6.04 27.69
CA SER A 203 -2.86 4.81 28.45
C SER A 203 -1.58 4.08 28.03
N THR A 204 -1.28 4.05 26.74
CA THR A 204 -0.04 3.44 26.21
C THR A 204 1.19 4.28 26.53
N VAL A 205 1.04 5.61 26.56
CA VAL A 205 2.12 6.54 26.93
C VAL A 205 2.52 6.39 28.41
N GLN A 206 1.58 6.06 29.30
CA GLN A 206 1.89 5.83 30.72
C GLN A 206 2.86 4.66 30.95
N GLU A 207 2.93 3.69 30.03
CA GLU A 207 3.85 2.54 30.14
C GLU A 207 5.29 2.87 29.68
N LYS A 208 5.54 4.07 29.14
CA LYS A 208 6.82 4.48 28.55
C LYS A 208 8.01 4.23 29.47
N GLU A 209 7.88 4.64 30.74
CA GLU A 209 8.98 4.60 31.71
C GLU A 209 9.38 3.15 32.02
N LEU A 210 8.39 2.26 32.17
CA LEU A 210 8.59 0.82 32.37
C LEU A 210 9.26 0.16 31.16
N ILE A 211 8.86 0.54 29.94
CA ILE A 211 9.43 -0.03 28.71
C ILE A 211 10.87 0.47 28.50
N LEU A 212 11.16 1.73 28.84
CA LEU A 212 12.54 2.27 28.82
C LEU A 212 13.45 1.51 29.78
N GLU A 213 12.98 1.20 30.98
CA GLU A 213 13.73 0.41 31.96
C GLU A 213 14.01 -1.02 31.44
N ARG A 214 13.00 -1.67 30.84
CA ARG A 214 13.16 -2.98 30.18
C ARG A 214 14.16 -2.93 29.02
N LEU A 215 14.09 -1.90 28.17
CA LEU A 215 15.00 -1.72 27.05
C LEU A 215 16.45 -1.62 27.52
N GLU A 216 16.71 -0.83 28.56
CA GLU A 216 18.07 -0.68 29.11
C GLU A 216 18.56 -1.98 29.77
N THR A 217 17.64 -2.73 30.39
CA THR A 217 17.94 -4.06 30.95
C THR A 217 18.33 -5.06 29.87
N TYR A 218 17.53 -5.20 28.81
CA TYR A 218 17.83 -6.10 27.69
C TYR A 218 19.08 -5.68 26.90
N LYS A 219 19.35 -4.38 26.82
CA LYS A 219 20.58 -3.85 26.22
C LYS A 219 21.82 -4.27 27.00
N LYS A 220 21.80 -4.15 28.33
CA LYS A 220 22.89 -4.63 29.21
C LYS A 220 23.05 -6.15 29.13
N GLU A 221 21.95 -6.89 29.17
CA GLU A 221 21.97 -8.36 29.08
C GLU A 221 22.57 -8.83 27.74
N SER A 222 22.13 -8.23 26.63
CA SER A 222 22.67 -8.54 25.29
C SER A 222 24.17 -8.25 25.18
N GLN A 223 24.65 -7.14 25.76
CA GLN A 223 26.08 -6.81 25.76
C GLN A 223 26.90 -7.81 26.60
N ASN A 224 26.40 -8.19 27.78
CA ASN A 224 27.07 -9.15 28.63
C ASN A 224 27.17 -10.53 27.95
N LEU A 225 26.06 -11.02 27.36
CA LEU A 225 26.04 -12.30 26.66
C LEU A 225 26.94 -12.30 25.41
N LEU A 226 27.03 -11.18 24.69
CA LEU A 226 27.96 -11.04 23.56
C LEU A 226 29.41 -11.14 24.02
N SER A 227 29.76 -10.50 25.14
CA SER A 227 31.12 -10.57 25.71
C SER A 227 31.46 -11.99 26.19
N GLU A 228 30.49 -12.68 26.79
CA GLU A 228 30.64 -14.08 27.22
C GLU A 228 30.84 -15.00 26.00
N GLU A 229 30.05 -14.83 24.94
CA GLU A 229 30.18 -15.58 23.69
C GLU A 229 31.57 -15.39 23.04
N GLN A 230 32.06 -14.14 22.98
CA GLN A 230 33.39 -13.83 22.46
C GLN A 230 34.49 -14.52 23.28
N SER A 231 34.37 -14.51 24.61
CA SER A 231 35.34 -15.16 25.48
C SER A 231 35.38 -16.68 25.29
N LEU A 232 34.22 -17.33 25.21
CA LEU A 232 34.10 -18.78 24.98
C LEU A 232 34.56 -19.17 23.57
N SER A 233 34.29 -18.35 22.57
CA SER A 233 34.72 -18.60 21.19
C SER A 233 36.24 -18.54 21.06
N LYS A 234 36.88 -17.60 21.76
CA LYS A 234 38.34 -17.52 21.85
C LYS A 234 38.94 -18.76 22.56
N GLU A 235 38.33 -19.18 23.68
CA GLU A 235 38.76 -20.40 24.38
C GLU A 235 38.63 -21.66 23.49
N LEU A 236 37.56 -21.74 22.68
CA LEU A 236 37.36 -22.81 21.71
C LEU A 236 38.41 -22.80 20.59
N GLU A 237 38.78 -21.62 20.09
CA GLU A 237 39.81 -21.46 19.06
C GLU A 237 41.18 -21.93 19.57
N ASP A 238 41.58 -21.48 20.77
CA ASP A 238 42.82 -21.90 21.43
C ASP A 238 42.88 -23.43 21.64
N LEU A 239 41.76 -24.05 22.05
CA LEU A 239 41.68 -25.50 22.22
C LEU A 239 41.73 -26.27 20.90
N ASN A 240 41.10 -25.77 19.84
CA ASN A 240 41.16 -26.38 18.52
C ASN A 240 42.57 -26.30 17.93
N GLN A 241 43.27 -25.18 18.13
CA GLN A 241 44.66 -25.03 17.70
C GLN A 241 45.57 -26.05 18.39
N LYS A 242 45.43 -26.20 19.72
CA LYS A 242 46.15 -27.22 20.50
C LYS A 242 45.84 -28.65 20.04
N ARG A 243 44.57 -28.95 19.76
CA ARG A 243 44.17 -30.26 19.21
C ARG A 243 44.81 -30.52 17.85
N GLN A 244 44.88 -29.50 16.99
CA GLN A 244 45.46 -29.64 15.65
C GLN A 244 46.97 -29.90 15.73
N THR A 245 47.71 -29.21 16.61
CA THR A 245 49.12 -29.53 16.87
C THR A 245 49.30 -30.95 17.37
N LEU A 246 48.44 -31.42 18.28
CA LEU A 246 48.49 -32.79 18.78
C LEU A 246 48.25 -33.84 17.67
N LEU A 247 47.30 -33.59 16.75
CA LEU A 247 47.02 -34.47 15.62
C LEU A 247 48.21 -34.59 14.66
N VAL A 248 48.94 -33.50 14.44
CA VAL A 248 50.19 -33.52 13.65
C VAL A 248 51.23 -34.39 14.34
N GLU A 249 51.40 -34.26 15.66
CA GLU A 249 52.33 -35.11 16.41
C GLU A 249 51.94 -36.60 16.41
N ILE A 250 50.64 -36.92 16.44
CA ILE A 250 50.15 -38.30 16.28
C ILE A 250 50.51 -38.85 14.89
N SER A 251 50.37 -38.03 13.84
CA SER A 251 50.78 -38.43 12.48
C SER A 251 52.29 -38.62 12.38
N ASN A 252 53.08 -37.70 12.94
CA ASN A 252 54.53 -37.77 12.97
C ASN A 252 54.99 -39.04 13.69
N LYS A 253 54.37 -39.39 14.83
CA LYS A 253 54.62 -40.65 15.56
C LYS A 253 54.48 -41.85 14.63
N LYS A 254 53.37 -41.93 13.88
CA LYS A 254 53.11 -43.06 12.98
C LYS A 254 54.18 -43.17 11.90
N THR A 255 54.52 -42.07 11.24
CA THR A 255 55.57 -42.03 10.22
C THR A 255 56.94 -42.40 10.79
N MET A 256 57.28 -41.92 11.98
CA MET A 256 58.55 -42.25 12.66
C MET A 256 58.64 -43.73 13.02
N VAL A 257 57.56 -44.34 13.49
CA VAL A 257 57.51 -45.79 13.77
C VAL A 257 57.76 -46.59 12.49
N ASP A 258 57.11 -46.23 11.39
CA ASP A 258 57.30 -46.92 10.09
C ASP A 258 58.74 -46.74 9.55
N GLN A 259 59.34 -45.56 9.73
CA GLN A 259 60.74 -45.28 9.34
C GLN A 259 61.75 -46.07 10.18
N ILE A 260 61.50 -46.22 11.49
CA ILE A 260 62.34 -47.02 12.38
C ILE A 260 62.25 -48.51 11.98
N ASP A 261 61.05 -49.05 11.77
CA ASP A 261 60.86 -50.46 11.40
C ASP A 261 61.52 -50.81 10.04
N THR A 262 61.39 -49.92 9.05
CA THR A 262 62.06 -50.10 7.75
C THR A 262 63.57 -50.05 7.87
N SER A 263 64.11 -49.09 8.61
CA SER A 263 65.56 -48.96 8.85
C SER A 263 66.14 -50.15 9.63
N GLU A 264 65.41 -50.66 10.63
CA GLU A 264 65.82 -51.87 11.39
C GLU A 264 65.88 -53.11 10.49
N LYS A 265 64.95 -53.25 9.54
CA LYS A 265 64.98 -54.31 8.52
C LYS A 265 66.19 -54.17 7.59
N GLU A 266 66.49 -52.96 7.10
CA GLU A 266 67.68 -52.69 6.26
C GLU A 266 68.98 -53.01 7.00
N ILE A 267 69.12 -52.58 8.26
CA ILE A 267 70.26 -52.90 9.13
C ILE A 267 70.39 -54.42 9.29
N GLY A 268 69.28 -55.14 9.48
CA GLY A 268 69.24 -56.59 9.54
C GLY A 268 69.76 -57.27 8.25
N MET A 269 69.35 -56.77 7.07
CA MET A 269 69.85 -57.28 5.79
C MET A 269 71.36 -57.02 5.61
N MET A 270 71.83 -55.82 5.96
CA MET A 270 73.25 -55.46 5.90
C MET A 270 74.10 -56.30 6.86
N LEU A 271 73.59 -56.62 8.06
CA LEU A 271 74.25 -57.54 9.00
C LEU A 271 74.43 -58.93 8.40
N VAL A 272 73.40 -59.46 7.75
CA VAL A 272 73.49 -60.77 7.07
C VAL A 272 74.51 -60.73 5.93
N GLN A 273 74.54 -59.65 5.16
CA GLN A 273 75.49 -59.45 4.07
C GLN A 273 76.93 -59.32 4.58
N GLU A 274 77.16 -58.55 5.65
CA GLU A 274 78.46 -58.43 6.32
C GLU A 274 78.92 -59.79 6.89
N MET A 275 78.02 -60.58 7.48
CA MET A 275 78.35 -61.95 7.94
C MET A 275 78.76 -62.86 6.77
N ARG A 276 78.09 -62.76 5.61
CA ARG A 276 78.48 -63.51 4.41
C ARG A 276 79.88 -63.11 3.94
N TRP A 277 80.16 -61.81 3.83
CA TRP A 277 81.48 -61.33 3.46
C TRP A 277 82.56 -61.72 4.47
N LYS A 278 82.27 -61.65 5.79
CA LYS A 278 83.19 -62.11 6.84
C LYS A 278 83.47 -63.61 6.78
N LYS A 279 82.47 -64.41 6.44
CA LYS A 279 82.63 -65.86 6.22
C LYS A 279 83.54 -66.13 5.03
N GLU A 280 83.30 -65.49 3.89
CA GLU A 280 84.15 -65.58 2.69
C GLU A 280 85.59 -65.11 2.99
N LEU A 281 85.74 -64.04 3.77
CA LEU A 281 87.05 -63.54 4.22
C LEU A 281 87.76 -64.56 5.14
N GLY A 282 87.03 -65.26 6.00
CA GLY A 282 87.55 -66.35 6.83
C GLY A 282 88.02 -67.54 6.00
N GLU A 283 87.22 -67.95 5.01
CA GLU A 283 87.57 -69.03 4.07
C GLU A 283 88.83 -68.68 3.24
N LEU A 284 88.94 -67.45 2.75
CA LEU A 284 90.12 -66.94 2.02
C LEU A 284 91.38 -66.88 2.91
N LYS A 285 91.25 -66.53 4.19
CA LYS A 285 92.37 -66.55 5.17
C LYS A 285 92.86 -67.98 5.44
N ILE A 286 91.94 -68.94 5.54
CA ILE A 286 92.29 -70.36 5.71
C ILE A 286 93.02 -70.87 4.46
N LEU A 287 92.54 -70.54 3.27
CA LEU A 287 93.18 -70.91 2.00
C LEU A 287 94.62 -70.39 1.90
N LEU A 288 94.88 -69.15 2.33
CA LEU A 288 96.22 -68.55 2.37
C LEU A 288 97.15 -69.21 3.42
N SER A 289 96.60 -69.75 4.51
CA SER A 289 97.39 -70.45 5.55
C SER A 289 97.91 -71.82 5.11
N ARG A 290 97.33 -72.44 4.06
CA ARG A 290 97.76 -73.71 3.45
C ARG A 290 98.65 -73.51 2.21
N SER A 291 99.18 -72.31 2.01
CA SER A 291 99.92 -71.94 0.79
C SER A 291 101.21 -72.74 0.57
N GLU A 292 101.95 -73.10 1.63
CA GLU A 292 103.16 -73.92 1.52
C GLU A 292 102.86 -75.38 1.17
N GLU A 293 101.76 -75.93 1.68
CA GLU A 293 101.28 -77.30 1.42
C GLU A 293 100.83 -77.47 -0.04
N ILE A 294 100.07 -76.48 -0.56
CA ILE A 294 99.54 -76.45 -1.93
C ILE A 294 100.66 -76.21 -2.96
N GLN A 295 101.69 -75.43 -2.63
CA GLN A 295 102.83 -75.18 -3.52
C GLN A 295 103.76 -76.38 -3.67
N SER A 296 103.93 -77.24 -2.64
CA SER A 296 104.84 -78.39 -2.72
C SER A 296 104.26 -79.54 -3.55
N THR A 297 102.97 -79.84 -3.40
CA THR A 297 102.25 -80.88 -4.18
C THR A 297 102.01 -80.46 -5.63
N TYR A 298 101.90 -79.16 -5.93
CA TYR A 298 101.90 -78.65 -7.30
C TYR A 298 103.23 -78.90 -8.04
N LYS A 299 104.35 -78.97 -7.30
CA LYS A 299 105.67 -79.28 -7.87
C LYS A 299 105.76 -80.74 -8.33
N GLU A 300 105.18 -81.67 -7.57
CA GLU A 300 105.03 -83.08 -7.99
C GLU A 300 104.11 -83.24 -9.21
N TYR A 301 103.07 -82.41 -9.33
CA TYR A 301 102.24 -82.34 -10.54
C TYR A 301 103.02 -81.79 -11.76
N GLN A 302 103.91 -80.80 -11.57
CA GLN A 302 104.76 -80.26 -12.64
C GLN A 302 105.74 -81.30 -13.20
N ASP A 303 106.31 -82.15 -12.36
CA ASP A 303 107.26 -83.19 -12.79
C ASP A 303 106.55 -84.26 -13.65
N LEU A 304 105.34 -84.69 -13.28
CA LEU A 304 104.50 -85.60 -14.09
C LEU A 304 103.98 -84.95 -15.39
N ARG A 305 103.74 -83.63 -15.38
CA ARG A 305 103.34 -82.86 -16.56
C ARG A 305 104.46 -82.74 -17.59
N SER A 306 105.73 -82.80 -17.18
CA SER A 306 106.87 -82.74 -18.10
C SER A 306 106.95 -83.95 -19.05
N GLU A 307 106.46 -85.13 -18.61
CA GLU A 307 106.31 -86.33 -19.45
C GLU A 307 105.07 -86.26 -20.36
N TYR A 308 103.97 -85.65 -19.90
CA TYR A 308 102.77 -85.38 -20.72
C TYR A 308 103.04 -84.35 -21.84
N GLY A 309 103.96 -83.42 -21.59
CA GLY A 309 104.33 -82.32 -22.48
C GLY A 309 105.02 -82.73 -23.79
N ARG A 310 105.52 -83.96 -23.93
CA ARG A 310 106.06 -84.45 -25.21
C ARG A 310 104.99 -84.84 -26.24
N SER A 311 103.69 -84.82 -25.87
CA SER A 311 102.58 -85.23 -26.75
C SER A 311 101.44 -84.21 -26.93
N SER A 312 101.51 -82.96 -26.41
CA SER A 312 100.38 -81.99 -26.51
C SER A 312 100.69 -80.64 -27.17
N THR A 313 101.82 -80.52 -27.86
CA THR A 313 102.25 -79.29 -28.55
C THR A 313 101.41 -78.91 -29.77
N LEU A 314 100.33 -79.64 -30.11
CA LEU A 314 99.43 -79.33 -31.24
C LEU A 314 97.99 -78.92 -30.86
N ILE A 315 97.61 -78.81 -29.57
CA ILE A 315 96.23 -78.42 -29.15
C ILE A 315 96.17 -77.04 -28.44
N SER A 316 97.31 -76.51 -27.98
CA SER A 316 97.39 -75.23 -27.25
C SER A 316 97.00 -73.99 -28.05
N ASP A 317 97.07 -74.03 -29.38
CA ASP A 317 96.82 -72.86 -30.23
C ASP A 317 95.33 -72.66 -30.54
N PHE A 318 94.49 -73.70 -30.38
CA PHE A 318 93.04 -73.63 -30.65
C PHE A 318 92.27 -72.88 -29.55
N HIS A 319 92.53 -73.17 -28.26
CA HIS A 319 91.78 -72.57 -27.16
C HIS A 319 92.11 -71.09 -26.89
N LYS A 320 93.35 -70.66 -27.17
CA LYS A 320 93.76 -69.26 -26.97
C LYS A 320 93.00 -68.29 -27.88
N ILE A 321 92.73 -68.68 -29.12
CA ILE A 321 92.09 -67.83 -30.12
C ILE A 321 90.57 -67.70 -29.88
N ASN A 322 89.93 -68.73 -29.29
CA ASN A 322 88.48 -68.72 -29.05
C ASN A 322 88.07 -67.87 -27.82
N ALA A 323 88.92 -67.75 -26.81
CA ALA A 323 88.64 -66.95 -25.61
C ALA A 323 88.69 -65.44 -25.86
N GLU A 324 89.55 -64.97 -26.77
CA GLU A 324 89.65 -63.55 -27.13
C GLU A 324 88.43 -63.03 -27.91
N LYS A 325 87.72 -63.90 -28.64
CA LYS A 325 86.51 -63.54 -29.40
C LYS A 325 85.32 -63.20 -28.49
N ILE A 326 85.04 -64.04 -27.49
CA ILE A 326 83.84 -63.94 -26.64
C ILE A 326 83.83 -62.67 -25.77
N VAL A 327 85.01 -62.19 -25.37
CA VAL A 327 85.15 -60.99 -24.52
C VAL A 327 84.83 -59.72 -25.29
N ILE A 328 85.20 -59.64 -26.57
CA ILE A 328 84.97 -58.45 -27.40
C ILE A 328 83.48 -58.33 -27.81
N GLU A 329 82.80 -59.46 -28.06
CA GLU A 329 81.35 -59.47 -28.41
C GLU A 329 80.44 -59.01 -27.25
N LYS A 330 80.78 -59.32 -25.99
CA LYS A 330 79.97 -58.93 -24.83
C LYS A 330 80.02 -57.44 -24.50
N THR A 331 81.17 -56.79 -24.73
CA THR A 331 81.37 -55.37 -24.38
C THR A 331 80.58 -54.45 -25.29
N ILE A 332 80.50 -54.77 -26.59
CA ILE A 332 79.70 -54.02 -27.57
C ILE A 332 78.19 -54.15 -27.26
N ALA A 333 77.73 -55.33 -26.85
CA ALA A 333 76.31 -55.57 -26.57
C ALA A 333 75.79 -54.80 -25.34
N ILE A 334 76.59 -54.64 -24.29
CA ILE A 334 76.17 -53.99 -23.02
C ILE A 334 75.97 -52.49 -23.19
N GLU A 335 76.87 -51.82 -23.91
CA GLU A 335 76.81 -50.37 -24.08
C GLU A 335 75.71 -49.94 -25.08
N THR A 336 75.42 -50.78 -26.08
CA THR A 336 74.29 -50.57 -27.01
C THR A 336 72.93 -50.65 -26.28
N LEU A 337 72.75 -51.64 -25.40
CA LEU A 337 71.51 -51.82 -24.63
C LEU A 337 71.21 -50.68 -23.64
N LYS A 338 72.23 -50.02 -23.08
CA LYS A 338 72.03 -48.89 -22.14
C LYS A 338 71.49 -47.65 -22.85
N LEU A 339 72.02 -47.29 -24.02
CA LEU A 339 71.53 -46.16 -24.80
C LEU A 339 70.12 -46.41 -25.35
N GLU A 340 69.85 -47.61 -25.85
CA GLU A 340 68.52 -48.01 -26.34
C GLU A 340 67.44 -47.95 -25.25
N SER A 341 67.78 -48.35 -24.02
CA SER A 341 66.86 -48.29 -22.87
C SER A 341 66.50 -46.84 -22.48
N GLN A 342 67.46 -45.93 -22.52
CA GLN A 342 67.22 -44.51 -22.18
C GLN A 342 66.38 -43.78 -23.25
N ILE A 343 66.63 -44.06 -24.53
CA ILE A 343 65.85 -43.56 -25.66
C ILE A 343 64.40 -44.09 -25.58
N SER A 344 64.23 -45.39 -25.32
CA SER A 344 62.91 -46.04 -25.19
C SER A 344 62.08 -45.45 -24.04
N ASN A 345 62.68 -45.23 -22.87
CA ASN A 345 61.97 -44.65 -21.71
C ASN A 345 61.51 -43.19 -21.96
N LYS A 346 62.36 -42.36 -22.57
CA LYS A 346 61.99 -40.97 -22.91
C LYS A 346 60.98 -40.90 -24.06
N SER A 347 61.10 -41.78 -25.06
CA SER A 347 60.17 -41.89 -26.18
C SER A 347 58.78 -42.33 -25.75
N ASN A 348 58.68 -43.33 -24.85
CA ASN A 348 57.41 -43.77 -24.30
C ASN A 348 56.72 -42.65 -23.52
N ARG A 349 57.41 -41.93 -22.63
CA ARG A 349 56.83 -40.81 -21.85
C ARG A 349 56.31 -39.67 -22.74
N ILE A 350 56.99 -39.36 -23.86
CA ILE A 350 56.48 -38.39 -24.84
C ILE A 350 55.19 -38.93 -25.50
N LYS A 351 55.18 -40.20 -25.91
CA LYS A 351 54.09 -40.78 -26.72
C LYS A 351 52.85 -41.14 -25.91
N THR A 352 52.99 -41.62 -24.68
CA THR A 352 51.87 -42.10 -23.86
C THR A 352 51.32 -41.05 -22.91
N ASP A 353 52.18 -40.17 -22.36
CA ASP A 353 51.79 -39.32 -21.23
C ASP A 353 51.63 -37.86 -21.65
N LEU A 354 52.56 -37.31 -22.44
CA LEU A 354 52.60 -35.87 -22.73
C LEU A 354 51.92 -35.48 -24.05
N GLN A 355 52.15 -36.21 -25.15
CA GLN A 355 51.59 -35.89 -26.48
C GLN A 355 50.04 -35.93 -26.53
N PRO A 356 49.35 -36.91 -25.91
CA PRO A 356 47.88 -36.94 -25.91
C PRO A 356 47.23 -35.76 -25.17
N LEU A 357 47.88 -35.22 -24.14
CA LEU A 357 47.38 -34.06 -23.39
C LEU A 357 47.49 -32.76 -24.21
N VAL A 358 48.60 -32.58 -24.93
CA VAL A 358 48.83 -31.40 -25.79
C VAL A 358 47.91 -31.42 -27.01
N ASP A 359 47.70 -32.59 -27.63
CA ASP A 359 46.79 -32.74 -28.78
C ASP A 359 45.32 -32.43 -28.43
N GLY A 360 44.96 -32.48 -27.14
CA GLY A 360 43.63 -32.14 -26.62
C GLY A 360 43.34 -30.64 -26.44
N ILE A 361 44.36 -29.77 -26.48
CA ILE A 361 44.23 -28.33 -26.22
C ILE A 361 43.19 -27.62 -27.12
N PRO A 362 43.16 -27.84 -28.46
CA PRO A 362 42.18 -27.18 -29.32
C PRO A 362 40.73 -27.55 -28.97
N LYS A 363 40.50 -28.79 -28.51
CA LYS A 363 39.18 -29.26 -28.07
C LYS A 363 38.77 -28.57 -26.77
N LEU A 364 39.67 -28.47 -25.79
CA LEU A 364 39.43 -27.75 -24.53
C LEU A 364 39.11 -26.28 -24.77
N LEU A 365 39.86 -25.58 -25.63
CA LEU A 365 39.60 -24.19 -25.99
C LEU A 365 38.22 -23.99 -26.64
N ARG A 366 37.77 -24.94 -27.46
CA ARG A 366 36.43 -24.91 -28.06
C ARG A 366 35.33 -25.09 -27.01
N GLU A 367 35.52 -26.02 -26.07
CA GLU A 367 34.56 -26.28 -24.99
C GLU A 367 34.49 -25.12 -23.98
N ILE A 368 35.63 -24.49 -23.67
CA ILE A 368 35.68 -23.27 -22.84
C ILE A 368 34.93 -22.12 -23.53
N ASN A 369 35.15 -21.91 -24.83
CA ASN A 369 34.43 -20.87 -25.57
C ASN A 369 32.91 -21.14 -25.63
N LEU A 370 32.50 -22.41 -25.74
CA LEU A 370 31.10 -22.80 -25.66
C LEU A 370 30.51 -22.49 -24.28
N ALA A 371 31.23 -22.81 -23.19
CA ALA A 371 30.84 -22.51 -21.83
C ALA A 371 30.75 -21.00 -21.57
N ASN A 372 31.71 -20.21 -22.09
CA ASN A 372 31.69 -18.75 -22.04
C ASN A 372 30.46 -18.16 -22.73
N THR A 373 30.16 -18.64 -23.94
CA THR A 373 28.98 -18.22 -24.70
C THR A 373 27.69 -18.57 -23.95
N THR A 374 27.66 -19.75 -23.32
CA THR A 374 26.51 -20.20 -22.52
C THR A 374 26.32 -19.33 -21.28
N LEU A 375 27.40 -18.95 -20.60
CA LEU A 375 27.36 -18.04 -19.44
C LEU A 375 26.89 -16.63 -19.84
N GLN A 376 27.34 -16.12 -20.99
CA GLN A 376 26.86 -14.84 -21.54
C GLN A 376 25.36 -14.88 -21.87
N ASN A 377 24.86 -15.96 -22.48
CA ASN A 377 23.44 -16.12 -22.77
C ASN A 377 22.61 -16.21 -21.47
N LEU A 378 23.12 -16.92 -20.45
CA LEU A 378 22.48 -16.97 -19.14
C LEU A 378 22.42 -15.59 -18.47
N GLU A 379 23.43 -14.73 -18.66
CA GLU A 379 23.41 -13.34 -18.18
C GLU A 379 22.32 -12.49 -18.84
N ILE A 380 22.06 -12.72 -20.14
CA ILE A 380 20.94 -12.10 -20.85
C ILE A 380 19.61 -12.62 -20.27
N GLU A 381 19.44 -13.93 -20.06
CA GLU A 381 18.24 -14.50 -19.44
C GLU A 381 18.01 -13.96 -18.01
N PHE A 382 19.09 -13.71 -17.24
CA PHE A 382 18.99 -13.04 -15.94
C PHE A 382 18.45 -11.61 -16.06
N SER A 383 18.86 -10.84 -17.09
CA SER A 383 18.32 -9.49 -17.33
C SER A 383 16.82 -9.50 -17.68
N GLU A 384 16.32 -10.57 -18.32
CA GLU A 384 14.89 -10.72 -18.60
C GLU A 384 14.06 -10.96 -17.32
N THR A 385 14.63 -11.63 -16.31
CA THR A 385 13.98 -11.80 -15.00
C THR A 385 13.81 -10.48 -14.26
N GLU A 386 14.71 -9.52 -14.48
CA GLU A 386 14.60 -8.17 -13.94
C GLU A 386 13.44 -7.39 -14.58
N HIS A 387 13.21 -7.59 -15.89
CA HIS A 387 12.03 -7.03 -16.57
C HIS A 387 10.71 -7.61 -16.05
N LEU A 388 10.65 -8.89 -15.68
CA LEU A 388 9.46 -9.50 -15.06
C LEU A 388 9.19 -8.90 -13.68
N LEU A 389 10.24 -8.67 -12.88
CA LEU A 389 10.13 -8.00 -11.59
C LEU A 389 9.61 -6.56 -11.73
N ASN A 390 10.11 -5.82 -12.72
CA ASN A 390 9.63 -4.46 -13.03
C ASN A 390 8.15 -4.45 -13.46
N LYS A 391 7.69 -5.45 -14.21
CA LYS A 391 6.26 -5.61 -14.53
C LYS A 391 5.41 -5.88 -13.28
N ALA A 392 5.90 -6.71 -12.35
CA ALA A 392 5.22 -6.98 -11.08
C ALA A 392 5.13 -5.72 -10.20
N ASN A 393 6.19 -4.90 -10.16
CA ASN A 393 6.21 -3.62 -9.45
C ASN A 393 5.20 -2.62 -10.03
N ALA A 394 5.13 -2.49 -11.36
CA ALA A 394 4.13 -1.64 -12.02
C ALA A 394 2.68 -2.09 -11.76
N MET A 395 2.44 -3.40 -11.58
CA MET A 395 1.13 -3.89 -11.13
C MET A 395 0.84 -3.53 -9.66
N SER A 396 1.87 -3.53 -8.80
CA SER A 396 1.74 -3.09 -7.41
C SER A 396 1.32 -1.63 -7.30
N GLU A 397 1.92 -0.74 -8.09
CA GLU A 397 1.54 0.68 -8.15
C GLU A 397 0.07 0.86 -8.55
N LYS A 398 -0.39 0.12 -9.57
CA LYS A 398 -1.80 0.14 -10.00
C LYS A 398 -2.76 -0.35 -8.91
N VAL A 399 -2.39 -1.39 -8.16
CA VAL A 399 -3.16 -1.87 -7.01
C VAL A 399 -3.27 -0.78 -5.93
N THR A 400 -2.17 -0.10 -5.61
CA THR A 400 -2.18 1.00 -4.63
C THR A 400 -3.09 2.15 -5.06
N ILE A 401 -3.08 2.53 -6.34
CA ILE A 401 -3.99 3.56 -6.88
C ILE A 401 -5.46 3.14 -6.73
N LEU A 402 -5.79 1.90 -7.08
CA LEU A 402 -7.16 1.38 -6.95
C LEU A 402 -7.60 1.27 -5.47
N GLN A 403 -6.69 0.92 -4.55
CA GLN A 403 -6.96 0.89 -3.11
C GLN A 403 -7.27 2.29 -2.56
N ILE A 404 -6.52 3.31 -2.97
CA ILE A 404 -6.79 4.71 -2.62
C ILE A 404 -8.16 5.13 -3.17
N SER A 405 -8.43 4.82 -4.45
CA SER A 405 -9.73 5.10 -5.07
C SER A 405 -10.89 4.44 -4.32
N ASN A 406 -10.73 3.19 -3.88
CA ASN A 406 -11.75 2.48 -3.11
C ASN A 406 -11.96 3.04 -1.72
N LYS A 407 -10.91 3.57 -1.08
CA LYS A 407 -11.03 4.28 0.20
C LYS A 407 -11.88 5.54 0.05
N THR A 408 -11.72 6.27 -1.05
CA THR A 408 -12.54 7.45 -1.39
C THR A 408 -13.98 7.07 -1.75
N LEU A 409 -14.18 6.01 -2.54
CA LEU A 409 -15.52 5.50 -2.87
C LEU A 409 -16.27 5.01 -1.62
N LEU A 410 -15.59 4.37 -0.67
CA LEU A 410 -16.16 3.98 0.62
C LEU A 410 -16.66 5.18 1.43
N THR A 411 -15.92 6.29 1.44
CA THR A 411 -16.33 7.53 2.11
C THR A 411 -17.53 8.17 1.41
N GLN A 412 -17.52 8.22 0.08
CA GLN A 412 -18.66 8.71 -0.70
C GLN A 412 -19.92 7.84 -0.51
N MET A 413 -19.76 6.52 -0.42
CA MET A 413 -20.86 5.59 -0.16
C MET A 413 -21.40 5.74 1.26
N SER A 414 -20.54 5.92 2.28
CA SER A 414 -21.00 6.19 3.64
C SER A 414 -21.73 7.52 3.72
N ASP A 415 -21.24 8.56 3.05
CA ASP A 415 -21.90 9.87 3.00
C ASP A 415 -23.25 9.80 2.29
N SER A 416 -23.31 9.11 1.15
CA SER A 416 -24.56 8.89 0.40
C SER A 416 -25.55 8.06 1.21
N ARG A 417 -25.07 7.03 1.94
CA ARG A 417 -25.88 6.19 2.84
C ARG A 417 -26.42 6.99 4.02
N ASN A 418 -25.58 7.80 4.66
CA ASN A 418 -25.97 8.68 5.76
C ASN A 418 -27.06 9.67 5.28
N ARG A 419 -26.87 10.29 4.11
CA ARG A 419 -27.88 11.17 3.48
C ARG A 419 -29.17 10.42 3.14
N PHE A 420 -29.09 9.18 2.66
CA PHE A 420 -30.26 8.34 2.37
C PHE A 420 -31.03 7.95 3.64
N ASP A 421 -30.33 7.55 4.70
CA ASP A 421 -30.92 7.14 5.97
C ASP A 421 -31.57 8.35 6.67
N MET A 422 -30.96 9.54 6.58
CA MET A 422 -31.58 10.80 6.98
C MET A 422 -32.88 11.09 6.22
N ILE A 423 -32.98 10.71 4.93
CA ILE A 423 -34.17 10.92 4.11
C ILE A 423 -35.29 9.88 4.35
N ASN A 424 -34.95 8.72 4.91
CA ASN A 424 -35.90 7.63 5.17
C ASN A 424 -36.68 7.77 6.50
N HIS A 425 -36.33 8.73 7.34
CA HIS A 425 -37.10 9.04 8.54
C HIS A 425 -38.43 9.72 8.18
N ALA A 426 -39.50 9.44 8.94
CA ALA A 426 -40.86 9.89 8.63
C ALA A 426 -40.97 11.42 8.40
N GLU A 427 -40.13 12.21 9.08
CA GLU A 427 -40.05 13.67 9.02
C GLU A 427 -38.80 14.19 8.29
N ALA A 428 -38.19 13.38 7.42
CA ALA A 428 -36.96 13.72 6.72
C ALA A 428 -37.01 15.06 5.95
N THR A 429 -35.99 15.87 6.20
CA THR A 429 -35.72 17.17 5.57
C THR A 429 -34.55 17.05 4.57
N CYS A 430 -34.57 17.86 3.51
CA CYS A 430 -33.52 17.86 2.49
C CYS A 430 -32.15 18.19 3.12
N PRO A 431 -31.09 17.39 2.93
CA PRO A 431 -29.79 17.63 3.59
C PRO A 431 -29.02 18.87 3.08
N LEU A 432 -29.48 19.49 1.99
CA LEU A 432 -28.89 20.73 1.44
C LEU A 432 -29.67 22.00 1.82
N CYS A 433 -30.99 21.91 1.99
CA CYS A 433 -31.85 23.09 2.23
C CYS A 433 -32.83 22.95 3.41
N LEU A 434 -32.79 21.82 4.12
CA LEU A 434 -33.49 21.52 5.38
C LEU A 434 -35.03 21.65 5.37
N GLN A 435 -35.68 21.76 4.21
CA GLN A 435 -37.14 21.70 4.08
C GLN A 435 -37.70 20.28 4.19
N SER A 436 -38.91 20.13 4.76
CA SER A 436 -39.59 18.82 4.86
C SER A 436 -39.96 18.31 3.47
N LEU A 437 -39.44 17.14 3.13
CA LEU A 437 -39.57 16.61 1.78
C LEU A 437 -40.98 16.05 1.55
N SER A 438 -41.70 16.59 0.55
CA SER A 438 -42.92 15.98 0.01
C SER A 438 -42.64 14.54 -0.45
N THR A 439 -43.60 13.61 -0.38
CA THR A 439 -43.37 12.19 -0.73
C THR A 439 -42.75 12.00 -2.12
N GLY A 440 -43.09 12.86 -3.10
CA GLY A 440 -42.49 12.88 -4.44
C GLY A 440 -41.02 13.35 -4.48
N ASN A 441 -40.65 14.42 -3.76
CA ASN A 441 -39.25 14.89 -3.71
C ASN A 441 -38.38 14.01 -2.81
N LYS A 442 -38.95 13.45 -1.75
CA LYS A 442 -38.36 12.36 -0.96
C LYS A 442 -37.99 11.21 -1.88
N GLN A 443 -38.88 10.85 -2.81
CA GLN A 443 -38.65 9.77 -3.75
C GLN A 443 -37.60 10.12 -4.81
N HIS A 444 -37.63 11.31 -5.41
CA HIS A 444 -36.62 11.71 -6.40
C HIS A 444 -35.20 11.80 -5.78
N ILE A 445 -35.05 12.39 -4.60
CA ILE A 445 -33.73 12.48 -3.94
C ILE A 445 -33.29 11.10 -3.44
N ARG A 446 -34.22 10.27 -2.96
CA ARG A 446 -33.97 8.87 -2.62
C ARG A 446 -33.46 8.10 -3.83
N GLU A 447 -34.12 8.24 -4.98
CA GLU A 447 -33.72 7.60 -6.24
C GLU A 447 -32.36 8.11 -6.72
N GLY A 448 -32.08 9.42 -6.59
CA GLY A 448 -30.79 10.02 -6.88
C GLY A 448 -29.65 9.49 -6.01
N LEU A 449 -29.79 9.53 -4.68
CA LEU A 449 -28.79 9.01 -3.74
C LEU A 449 -28.65 7.49 -3.82
N GLN A 450 -29.73 6.78 -4.13
CA GLN A 450 -29.69 5.33 -4.36
C GLN A 450 -29.01 5.01 -5.69
N SER A 451 -29.15 5.85 -6.71
CA SER A 451 -28.41 5.75 -7.97
C SER A 451 -26.93 6.06 -7.75
N GLU A 452 -26.59 7.14 -7.06
CA GLU A 452 -25.21 7.53 -6.73
C GLU A 452 -24.53 6.43 -5.90
N GLY A 453 -25.17 5.97 -4.82
CA GLY A 453 -24.66 4.86 -4.01
C GLY A 453 -24.55 3.54 -4.76
N LYS A 454 -25.46 3.25 -5.73
CA LYS A 454 -25.33 2.09 -6.61
C LYS A 454 -24.16 2.24 -7.58
N THR A 455 -23.96 3.41 -8.17
CA THR A 455 -22.85 3.67 -9.09
C THR A 455 -21.51 3.56 -8.38
N SER A 456 -21.34 4.21 -7.22
CA SER A 456 -20.13 4.09 -6.40
C SER A 456 -19.90 2.65 -5.92
N LYS A 457 -20.96 1.90 -5.60
CA LYS A 457 -20.87 0.48 -5.24
C LYS A 457 -20.39 -0.38 -6.41
N VAL A 458 -20.95 -0.19 -7.60
CA VAL A 458 -20.54 -0.92 -8.81
C VAL A 458 -19.08 -0.63 -9.15
N GLU A 459 -18.65 0.62 -9.00
CA GLU A 459 -17.26 1.01 -9.23
C GLU A 459 -16.31 0.43 -8.16
N TYR A 460 -16.74 0.43 -6.89
CA TYR A 460 -16.01 -0.21 -5.79
C TYR A 460 -15.84 -1.73 -5.98
N GLU A 461 -16.91 -2.43 -6.35
CA GLU A 461 -16.91 -3.86 -6.66
C GLU A 461 -16.03 -4.15 -7.89
N SER A 462 -16.13 -3.34 -8.95
CA SER A 462 -15.25 -3.45 -10.12
C SER A 462 -13.78 -3.26 -9.78
N ASN A 463 -13.46 -2.31 -8.88
CA ASN A 463 -12.11 -2.08 -8.42
C ASN A 463 -11.61 -3.22 -7.53
N LEU A 464 -12.45 -3.83 -6.69
CA LEU A 464 -12.09 -5.03 -5.92
C LEU A 464 -11.75 -6.20 -6.85
N GLU A 465 -12.55 -6.44 -7.89
CA GLU A 465 -12.25 -7.47 -8.90
C GLU A 465 -10.92 -7.20 -9.62
N LYS A 466 -10.67 -5.94 -10.01
CA LYS A 466 -9.40 -5.53 -10.63
C LYS A 466 -8.21 -5.69 -9.67
N ILE A 467 -8.36 -5.30 -8.40
CA ILE A 467 -7.33 -5.47 -7.37
C ILE A 467 -7.01 -6.96 -7.20
N GLN A 468 -8.03 -7.80 -7.10
CA GLN A 468 -7.86 -9.24 -6.97
C GLN A 468 -7.16 -9.83 -8.20
N ALA A 469 -7.65 -9.54 -9.41
CA ALA A 469 -7.05 -10.02 -10.65
C ALA A 469 -5.59 -9.56 -10.85
N LEU A 470 -5.29 -8.30 -10.51
CA LEU A 470 -3.92 -7.77 -10.57
C LEU A 470 -3.02 -8.39 -9.50
N THR A 471 -3.55 -8.64 -8.30
CA THR A 471 -2.80 -9.27 -7.19
C THR A 471 -2.49 -10.73 -7.52
N ASP A 472 -3.46 -11.48 -8.04
CA ASP A 472 -3.28 -12.86 -8.45
C ASP A 472 -2.27 -12.96 -9.59
N ARG A 473 -2.38 -12.09 -10.61
CA ARG A 473 -1.43 -12.06 -11.72
C ARG A 473 -0.02 -11.63 -11.29
N LYS A 474 0.09 -10.68 -10.36
CA LYS A 474 1.37 -10.28 -9.76
C LYS A 474 2.02 -11.46 -9.04
N ASN A 475 1.27 -12.15 -8.19
CA ASN A 475 1.77 -13.29 -7.45
C ASN A 475 2.20 -14.40 -8.41
N GLU A 476 1.42 -14.71 -9.45
CA GLU A 476 1.80 -15.68 -10.48
C GLU A 476 3.14 -15.33 -11.16
N ILE A 477 3.34 -14.06 -11.53
CA ILE A 477 4.60 -13.58 -12.12
C ILE A 477 5.76 -13.70 -11.13
N ILE A 478 5.56 -13.35 -9.86
CA ILE A 478 6.59 -13.47 -8.82
C ILE A 478 6.99 -14.93 -8.64
N THR A 479 6.02 -15.85 -8.50
CA THR A 479 6.30 -17.28 -8.32
C THR A 479 7.01 -17.88 -9.54
N GLN A 480 6.59 -17.49 -10.75
CA GLN A 480 7.27 -17.89 -11.98
C GLN A 480 8.71 -17.36 -12.04
N ASN A 481 8.91 -16.11 -11.64
CA ASN A 481 10.22 -15.47 -11.62
C ASN A 481 11.17 -16.11 -10.60
N GLU A 482 10.69 -16.42 -9.39
CA GLU A 482 11.47 -17.12 -8.35
C GLU A 482 11.90 -18.52 -8.81
N LEU A 483 10.98 -19.26 -9.46
CA LEU A 483 11.29 -20.57 -10.03
C LEU A 483 12.33 -20.46 -11.15
N GLN A 484 12.16 -19.49 -12.06
CA GLN A 484 13.08 -19.25 -13.16
C GLN A 484 14.46 -18.81 -12.67
N GLN A 485 14.54 -17.90 -11.69
CA GLN A 485 15.80 -17.50 -11.07
C GLN A 485 16.50 -18.68 -10.39
N THR A 486 15.77 -19.56 -9.71
CA THR A 486 16.34 -20.76 -9.10
C THR A 486 16.96 -21.69 -10.15
N ILE A 487 16.27 -21.89 -11.28
CA ILE A 487 16.77 -22.68 -12.41
C ILE A 487 18.01 -22.03 -13.04
N LEU A 488 17.99 -20.70 -13.25
CA LEU A 488 19.10 -19.95 -13.85
C LEU A 488 20.33 -19.92 -12.95
N VAL A 489 20.17 -19.72 -11.64
CA VAL A 489 21.27 -19.78 -10.66
C VAL A 489 21.91 -21.16 -10.71
N ARG A 490 21.11 -22.24 -10.71
CA ARG A 490 21.62 -23.60 -10.80
C ARG A 490 22.40 -23.83 -12.10
N LYS A 491 21.85 -23.45 -13.26
CA LYS A 491 22.52 -23.56 -14.57
C LYS A 491 23.81 -22.75 -14.63
N LYS A 492 23.83 -21.52 -14.10
CA LYS A 492 25.02 -20.66 -14.04
C LYS A 492 26.10 -21.28 -13.16
N THR A 493 25.71 -21.86 -12.02
CA THR A 493 26.64 -22.52 -11.10
C THR A 493 27.22 -23.80 -11.69
N GLU A 494 26.39 -24.63 -12.35
CA GLU A 494 26.83 -25.86 -13.03
C GLU A 494 27.77 -25.53 -14.20
N THR A 495 27.40 -24.56 -15.04
CA THR A 495 28.23 -24.14 -16.19
C THR A 495 29.54 -23.48 -15.74
N GLY A 496 29.51 -22.69 -14.66
CA GLY A 496 30.71 -22.08 -14.08
C GLY A 496 31.68 -23.11 -13.48
N LYS A 497 31.16 -24.19 -12.87
CA LYS A 497 32.00 -25.32 -12.43
C LYS A 497 32.67 -26.03 -13.61
N ILE A 498 31.91 -26.31 -14.68
CA ILE A 498 32.44 -26.91 -15.91
C ILE A 498 33.54 -26.03 -16.52
N GLN A 499 33.31 -24.71 -16.60
CA GLN A 499 34.30 -23.76 -17.10
C GLN A 499 35.58 -23.77 -16.24
N TYR A 500 35.44 -23.74 -14.92
CA TYR A 500 36.57 -23.79 -13.98
C TYR A 500 37.38 -25.09 -14.11
N ASP A 501 36.69 -26.24 -14.22
CA ASP A 501 37.35 -27.54 -14.39
C ASP A 501 38.09 -27.63 -15.74
N LEU A 502 37.48 -27.12 -16.82
CA LEU A 502 38.11 -27.05 -18.14
C LEU A 502 39.33 -26.11 -18.15
N MET A 503 39.26 -24.96 -17.47
CA MET A 503 40.39 -24.02 -17.35
C MET A 503 41.55 -24.64 -16.55
N ASN A 504 41.26 -25.39 -15.50
CA ASN A 504 42.28 -26.14 -14.75
C ASN A 504 42.92 -27.26 -15.58
N GLN A 505 42.15 -27.94 -16.43
CA GLN A 505 42.68 -28.95 -17.36
C GLN A 505 43.54 -28.31 -18.47
N LEU A 506 43.14 -27.13 -18.96
CA LEU A 506 43.92 -26.35 -19.92
C LEU A 506 45.28 -25.96 -19.33
N GLY A 507 45.31 -25.42 -18.10
CA GLY A 507 46.57 -25.06 -17.43
C GLY A 507 47.54 -26.24 -17.29
N LYS A 508 47.03 -27.41 -16.87
CA LYS A 508 47.85 -28.65 -16.80
C LYS A 508 48.39 -29.09 -18.17
N SER A 509 47.61 -28.88 -19.23
CA SER A 509 47.99 -29.27 -20.60
C SER A 509 48.99 -28.28 -21.22
N GLU A 510 48.90 -27.00 -20.86
CA GLU A 510 49.86 -25.96 -21.24
C GLU A 510 51.22 -26.17 -20.54
N ASP A 511 51.23 -26.48 -19.24
CA ASP A 511 52.45 -26.87 -18.52
C ASP A 511 53.12 -28.11 -19.14
N SER A 512 52.31 -29.10 -19.53
CA SER A 512 52.79 -30.32 -20.22
C SER A 512 53.36 -30.03 -21.62
N SER A 513 52.85 -29.01 -22.32
CA SER A 513 53.36 -28.55 -23.62
C SER A 513 54.78 -27.99 -23.50
N ILE A 514 55.04 -27.23 -22.43
CA ILE A 514 56.37 -26.70 -22.12
C ILE A 514 57.34 -27.86 -21.83
N GLU A 515 56.95 -28.83 -21.01
CA GLU A 515 57.77 -30.02 -20.71
C GLU A 515 58.09 -30.85 -21.97
N LEU A 516 57.09 -31.07 -22.83
CA LEU A 516 57.22 -31.83 -24.08
C LEU A 516 58.23 -31.19 -25.06
N SER A 517 58.27 -29.86 -25.15
CA SER A 517 59.23 -29.16 -26.01
C SER A 517 60.68 -29.41 -25.58
N SER A 518 60.94 -29.46 -24.27
CA SER A 518 62.27 -29.69 -23.70
C SER A 518 62.75 -31.15 -23.84
N LEU A 519 61.82 -32.11 -23.76
CA LEU A 519 62.11 -33.54 -23.88
C LEU A 519 62.35 -33.96 -25.33
N LYS A 520 61.61 -33.41 -26.30
CA LYS A 520 61.85 -33.67 -27.74
C LYS A 520 63.24 -33.23 -28.18
N LEU A 521 63.72 -32.09 -27.66
CA LEU A 521 65.06 -31.57 -27.95
C LEU A 521 66.18 -32.50 -27.45
N ASN A 522 66.03 -33.07 -26.24
CA ASN A 522 66.96 -34.07 -25.70
C ASN A 522 66.97 -35.37 -26.49
N LEU A 523 65.80 -35.80 -26.99
CA LEU A 523 65.66 -37.07 -27.69
C LEU A 523 66.36 -37.05 -29.06
N VAL A 524 66.25 -35.94 -29.78
CA VAL A 524 66.95 -35.74 -31.07
C VAL A 524 68.47 -35.77 -30.89
N GLN A 525 69.02 -35.18 -29.82
CA GLN A 525 70.46 -35.24 -29.52
C GLN A 525 70.93 -36.67 -29.23
N MET A 526 70.16 -37.46 -28.47
CA MET A 526 70.51 -38.85 -28.13
C MET A 526 70.38 -39.80 -29.34
N GLU A 527 69.44 -39.55 -30.26
CA GLU A 527 69.29 -40.33 -31.50
C GLU A 527 70.38 -40.02 -32.54
N GLU A 528 70.92 -38.79 -32.57
CA GLU A 528 72.08 -38.45 -33.40
C GLU A 528 73.36 -39.17 -32.94
N GLU A 529 73.55 -39.35 -31.63
CA GLU A 529 74.69 -40.10 -31.09
C GLU A 529 74.64 -41.60 -31.45
N LEU A 530 73.45 -42.21 -31.45
CA LEU A 530 73.23 -43.62 -31.79
C LEU A 530 73.41 -43.92 -33.29
N ASN A 531 73.06 -42.98 -34.18
CA ASN A 531 73.09 -43.18 -35.64
C ASN A 531 74.43 -42.83 -36.30
N SER A 532 75.36 -42.21 -35.58
CA SER A 532 76.71 -42.02 -36.09
C SER A 532 77.51 -43.33 -35.92
N GLU A 533 78.05 -43.91 -37.01
CA GLU A 533 78.93 -45.11 -36.98
C GLU A 533 80.28 -44.88 -36.26
N ARG A 534 80.32 -44.00 -35.26
CA ARG A 534 81.51 -43.62 -34.46
C ARG A 534 81.56 -44.29 -33.09
N PHE A 535 80.61 -45.16 -32.78
CA PHE A 535 80.55 -45.92 -31.53
C PHE A 535 81.31 -47.26 -31.66
N CYS A 536 82.30 -47.53 -30.80
CA CYS A 536 83.09 -48.78 -30.72
C CYS A 536 83.82 -49.22 -32.02
N SER A 537 84.55 -48.31 -32.68
CA SER A 537 85.27 -48.60 -33.94
C SER A 537 86.54 -49.48 -33.79
N GLU A 538 87.13 -49.57 -32.60
CA GLU A 538 88.35 -50.37 -32.34
C GLU A 538 88.06 -51.86 -32.13
N GLU A 539 86.89 -52.19 -31.58
CA GLU A 539 86.47 -53.54 -31.22
C GLU A 539 85.95 -54.33 -32.44
N LEU A 540 85.28 -53.64 -33.38
CA LEU A 540 84.73 -54.23 -34.60
C LEU A 540 85.80 -54.66 -35.62
N THR A 541 86.99 -54.05 -35.61
CA THR A 541 88.10 -54.42 -36.49
C THR A 541 88.88 -55.64 -35.98
N ARG A 542 88.95 -55.87 -34.66
CA ARG A 542 89.61 -57.04 -34.04
C ARG A 542 88.85 -58.35 -34.26
N LEU A 543 87.53 -58.31 -34.33
CA LEU A 543 86.67 -59.50 -34.44
C LEU A 543 86.83 -60.24 -35.79
N LYS A 544 86.96 -59.49 -36.89
CA LYS A 544 87.14 -60.06 -38.25
C LYS A 544 88.45 -60.83 -38.44
N ILE A 545 89.49 -60.53 -37.64
CA ILE A 545 90.81 -61.17 -37.75
C ILE A 545 90.81 -62.53 -37.05
N LEU A 546 90.09 -62.66 -35.93
CA LEU A 546 90.02 -63.88 -35.11
C LEU A 546 89.21 -65.01 -35.78
N ASP A 547 88.14 -64.67 -36.50
CA ASP A 547 87.26 -65.65 -37.17
C ASP A 547 87.91 -66.46 -38.29
N SER A 548 88.95 -65.92 -38.93
CA SER A 548 89.67 -66.60 -40.02
C SER A 548 90.63 -67.70 -39.54
N LYS A 549 91.03 -67.68 -38.26
CA LYS A 549 92.08 -68.56 -37.70
C LYS A 549 91.54 -69.85 -37.06
N LEU A 550 90.27 -69.89 -36.65
CA LEU A 550 89.68 -71.02 -35.90
C LEU A 550 89.13 -72.17 -36.76
N LYS A 551 89.00 -71.99 -38.08
CA LYS A 551 88.29 -72.91 -38.98
C LYS A 551 89.13 -74.10 -39.52
N LYS A 552 90.33 -74.37 -38.98
CA LYS A 552 91.33 -75.27 -39.60
C LYS A 552 91.84 -76.44 -38.75
N LEU A 553 91.36 -76.63 -37.52
CA LEU A 553 91.97 -77.59 -36.57
C LEU A 553 90.90 -78.39 -35.82
N GLU A 554 90.15 -79.23 -36.54
CA GLU A 554 88.97 -79.95 -36.02
C GLU A 554 89.14 -81.48 -35.89
N ASP A 555 90.34 -82.06 -36.08
CA ASP A 555 90.50 -83.53 -36.20
C ASP A 555 91.57 -84.19 -35.30
N THR A 556 92.02 -83.55 -34.21
CA THR A 556 93.12 -84.07 -33.35
C THR A 556 92.72 -84.26 -31.87
N GLU A 557 91.53 -84.78 -31.59
CA GLU A 557 91.01 -84.92 -30.21
C GLU A 557 91.11 -86.37 -29.65
N LYS A 558 91.24 -87.40 -30.50
CA LYS A 558 90.99 -88.79 -30.06
C LYS A 558 92.17 -89.56 -29.46
N ASN A 559 93.39 -89.01 -29.43
CA ASN A 559 94.57 -89.71 -28.89
C ASN A 559 95.08 -89.16 -27.53
N HIS A 560 94.39 -88.20 -26.92
CA HIS A 560 94.82 -87.55 -25.67
C HIS A 560 94.28 -88.20 -24.39
N SER A 561 93.17 -88.95 -24.51
CA SER A 561 92.33 -89.38 -23.38
C SER A 561 92.92 -90.49 -22.49
N HIS A 562 94.13 -90.99 -22.79
CA HIS A 562 94.71 -92.09 -22.02
C HIS A 562 95.81 -91.68 -21.03
N LEU A 563 96.38 -90.48 -21.17
CA LEU A 563 97.24 -89.89 -20.15
C LEU A 563 96.45 -89.01 -19.15
N GLU A 564 95.19 -88.68 -19.47
CA GLU A 564 94.24 -87.85 -18.72
C GLU A 564 93.86 -88.47 -17.36
N SER A 565 93.63 -89.79 -17.31
CA SER A 565 93.15 -90.47 -16.10
C SER A 565 94.17 -90.55 -14.94
N LYS A 566 95.44 -90.21 -15.18
CA LYS A 566 96.51 -90.19 -14.18
C LYS A 566 96.85 -88.78 -13.68
N LEU A 567 96.47 -87.74 -14.44
CA LEU A 567 96.42 -86.35 -14.01
C LEU A 567 95.16 -86.06 -13.18
N GLU A 568 94.07 -86.80 -13.41
CA GLU A 568 92.79 -86.69 -12.72
C GLU A 568 92.88 -86.91 -11.20
N SER A 569 93.76 -87.80 -10.72
CA SER A 569 93.93 -88.09 -9.29
C SER A 569 94.69 -87.01 -8.51
N LEU A 570 95.41 -86.10 -9.21
CA LEU A 570 96.11 -84.94 -8.63
C LEU A 570 95.38 -83.61 -8.95
N SER A 571 94.27 -83.67 -9.68
CA SER A 571 93.43 -82.54 -10.12
C SER A 571 92.94 -81.58 -9.01
N PRO A 572 92.54 -82.06 -7.79
CA PRO A 572 92.00 -81.17 -6.76
C PRO A 572 92.97 -80.07 -6.28
N TYR A 573 94.28 -80.30 -6.38
CA TYR A 573 95.31 -79.31 -5.99
C TYR A 573 95.56 -78.24 -7.07
N LEU A 574 95.10 -78.47 -8.31
CA LEU A 574 95.14 -77.49 -9.38
C LEU A 574 94.07 -76.41 -9.18
N GLU A 575 92.89 -76.82 -8.74
CA GLU A 575 91.78 -75.93 -8.38
C GLU A 575 92.10 -75.10 -7.13
N LEU A 576 92.73 -75.72 -6.12
CA LEU A 576 93.24 -75.02 -4.92
C LEU A 576 94.37 -74.03 -5.24
N HIS A 577 95.30 -74.35 -6.13
CA HIS A 577 96.35 -73.41 -6.56
C HIS A 577 95.81 -72.28 -7.45
N ALA A 578 94.82 -72.56 -8.31
CA ALA A 578 94.12 -71.53 -9.10
C ALA A 578 93.32 -70.57 -8.21
N GLN A 579 92.64 -71.06 -7.18
CA GLN A 579 91.99 -70.24 -6.15
C GLN A 579 93.00 -69.45 -5.30
N LEU A 580 94.25 -69.93 -5.18
CA LEU A 580 95.35 -69.24 -4.50
C LEU A 580 95.93 -68.08 -5.36
N GLN A 581 95.74 -68.12 -6.68
CA GLN A 581 96.07 -67.00 -7.57
C GLN A 581 94.92 -65.97 -7.59
N GLY A 582 95.20 -64.73 -7.21
CA GLY A 582 94.20 -63.66 -7.12
C GLY A 582 93.42 -63.61 -5.81
N SER A 583 93.59 -64.59 -4.90
CA SER A 583 92.97 -64.55 -3.56
C SER A 583 93.53 -63.44 -2.66
N ARG A 584 94.74 -62.92 -2.90
CA ARG A 584 95.22 -61.68 -2.25
C ARG A 584 94.42 -60.45 -2.67
N ASP A 585 94.18 -60.28 -3.98
CA ASP A 585 93.40 -59.16 -4.51
C ASP A 585 91.91 -59.30 -4.14
N ARG A 586 91.38 -60.53 -4.15
CA ARG A 586 90.02 -60.82 -3.69
C ARG A 586 89.88 -60.62 -2.18
N LEU A 587 90.88 -60.98 -1.38
CA LEU A 587 90.91 -60.69 0.06
C LEU A 587 90.86 -59.18 0.30
N LEU A 588 91.61 -58.39 -0.47
CA LEU A 588 91.57 -56.92 -0.41
C LEU A 588 90.18 -56.36 -0.77
N SER A 589 89.60 -56.82 -1.88
CA SER A 589 88.24 -56.43 -2.32
C SER A 589 87.16 -56.81 -1.31
N VAL A 590 87.18 -58.02 -0.77
CA VAL A 590 86.19 -58.48 0.23
C VAL A 590 86.42 -57.76 1.57
N THR A 591 87.67 -57.45 1.94
CA THR A 591 87.96 -56.64 3.14
C THR A 591 87.38 -55.22 3.01
N GLN A 592 87.52 -54.60 1.83
CA GLN A 592 86.91 -53.30 1.56
C GLN A 592 85.38 -53.38 1.59
N SER A 593 84.77 -54.38 0.95
CA SER A 593 83.31 -54.59 0.99
C SER A 593 82.77 -54.82 2.41
N VAL A 594 83.54 -55.47 3.30
CA VAL A 594 83.17 -55.60 4.72
C VAL A 594 83.17 -54.24 5.41
N GLU A 595 84.20 -53.42 5.21
CA GLU A 595 84.28 -52.10 5.85
C GLU A 595 83.25 -51.11 5.29
N ASP A 596 83.00 -51.13 3.98
CA ASP A 596 81.96 -50.30 3.33
C ASP A 596 80.57 -50.70 3.84
N THR A 597 80.23 -51.99 3.88
CA THR A 597 78.94 -52.47 4.41
C THR A 597 78.78 -52.13 5.89
N LYS A 598 79.87 -52.24 6.68
CA LYS A 598 79.88 -51.90 8.10
C LYS A 598 79.68 -50.41 8.34
N SER A 599 80.38 -49.54 7.59
CA SER A 599 80.26 -48.08 7.73
C SER A 599 78.86 -47.57 7.36
N ILE A 600 78.26 -48.10 6.29
CA ILE A 600 76.89 -47.76 5.88
C ILE A 600 75.88 -48.24 6.95
N ARG A 601 76.06 -49.45 7.48
CA ARG A 601 75.23 -49.98 8.57
C ARG A 601 75.33 -49.13 9.84
N GLU A 602 76.54 -48.74 10.24
CA GLU A 602 76.77 -47.92 11.44
C GLU A 602 76.16 -46.51 11.28
N ALA A 603 76.27 -45.90 10.10
CA ALA A 603 75.60 -44.65 9.79
C ALA A 603 74.07 -44.79 9.87
N ARG A 604 73.52 -45.89 9.35
CA ARG A 604 72.07 -46.19 9.42
C ARG A 604 71.60 -46.46 10.84
N GLN A 605 72.40 -47.16 11.66
CA GLN A 605 72.13 -47.38 13.08
C GLN A 605 72.06 -46.05 13.86
N LEU A 606 73.01 -45.15 13.63
CA LEU A 606 73.02 -43.83 14.28
C LEU A 606 71.77 -43.01 13.90
N GLN A 607 71.36 -43.05 12.63
CA GLN A 607 70.13 -42.41 12.17
C GLN A 607 68.88 -43.00 12.86
N THR A 608 68.79 -44.32 12.97
CA THR A 608 67.68 -45.01 13.65
C THR A 608 67.61 -44.65 15.13
N GLU A 609 68.74 -44.56 15.84
CA GLU A 609 68.77 -44.13 17.25
C GLU A 609 68.33 -42.67 17.41
N THR A 610 68.66 -41.81 16.44
CA THR A 610 68.18 -40.42 16.43
C THR A 610 66.65 -40.37 16.29
N TRP A 611 66.07 -41.19 15.39
CA TRP A 611 64.62 -41.29 15.25
C TRP A 611 63.94 -41.89 16.49
N LYS A 612 64.56 -42.86 17.18
CA LYS A 612 64.05 -43.41 18.45
C LYS A 612 64.00 -42.34 19.55
N LEU A 613 65.00 -41.48 19.64
CA LEU A 613 65.00 -40.36 20.60
C LEU A 613 63.88 -39.35 20.30
N GLU A 614 63.65 -39.03 19.03
CA GLU A 614 62.55 -38.15 18.64
C GLU A 614 61.18 -38.80 18.90
N LEU A 615 61.05 -40.12 18.72
CA LEU A 615 59.84 -40.86 19.07
C LEU A 615 59.51 -40.74 20.57
N VAL A 616 60.51 -40.89 21.44
CA VAL A 616 60.34 -40.72 22.90
C VAL A 616 59.87 -39.31 23.25
N ARG A 617 60.40 -38.28 22.56
CA ARG A 617 59.96 -36.89 22.73
C ARG A 617 58.49 -36.72 22.35
N ILE A 618 58.07 -37.26 21.20
CA ILE A 618 56.68 -37.21 20.73
C ILE A 618 55.75 -37.94 21.72
N GLU A 619 56.16 -39.10 22.23
CA GLU A 619 55.36 -39.86 23.22
C GLU A 619 55.17 -39.12 24.55
N LYS A 620 56.16 -38.33 24.98
CA LYS A 620 56.03 -37.48 26.16
C LYS A 620 54.97 -36.39 25.96
N ILE A 621 54.96 -35.72 24.81
CA ILE A 621 53.95 -34.69 24.48
C ILE A 621 52.53 -35.28 24.49
N LEU A 622 52.36 -36.50 23.96
CA LEU A 622 51.07 -37.18 23.89
C LEU A 622 50.53 -37.64 25.25
N THR A 623 51.38 -37.88 26.24
CA THR A 623 50.95 -38.29 27.59
C THR A 623 50.57 -37.10 28.48
N GLU A 624 51.15 -35.93 28.26
CA GLU A 624 50.86 -34.70 29.02
C GLU A 624 49.56 -34.00 28.57
N GLU A 625 49.08 -34.23 27.34
CA GLU A 625 47.95 -33.51 26.74
C GLU A 625 46.73 -34.40 26.38
N TRP A 626 46.05 -34.97 27.38
CA TRP A 626 44.82 -35.76 27.16
C TRP A 626 43.52 -34.97 27.43
N GLY A 627 42.45 -35.28 26.68
CA GLY A 627 41.07 -34.88 27.01
C GLY A 627 40.52 -33.60 26.35
N PHE A 628 41.11 -33.11 25.26
CA PHE A 628 40.62 -31.91 24.57
C PHE A 628 39.20 -32.04 24.01
N ASP A 629 38.81 -33.20 23.48
CA ASP A 629 37.49 -33.36 22.86
C ASP A 629 36.33 -33.18 23.86
N GLN A 630 36.50 -33.61 25.12
CA GLN A 630 35.49 -33.37 26.16
C GLN A 630 35.36 -31.88 26.51
N LYS A 631 36.49 -31.15 26.60
CA LYS A 631 36.50 -29.71 26.86
C LYS A 631 35.91 -28.91 25.70
N ILE A 632 36.28 -29.26 24.46
CA ILE A 632 35.76 -28.67 23.23
C ILE A 632 34.24 -28.85 23.16
N ASN A 633 33.74 -30.07 23.37
CA ASN A 633 32.30 -30.34 23.35
C ASN A 633 31.54 -29.56 24.44
N LEU A 634 32.12 -29.44 25.65
CA LEU A 634 31.52 -28.66 26.73
C LEU A 634 31.44 -27.17 26.37
N ILE A 635 32.51 -26.58 25.86
CA ILE A 635 32.54 -25.17 25.46
C ILE A 635 31.61 -24.91 24.27
N GLN A 636 31.57 -25.79 23.28
CA GLN A 636 30.61 -25.71 22.17
C GLN A 636 29.16 -25.73 22.66
N SER A 637 28.84 -26.55 23.67
CA SER A 637 27.50 -26.57 24.27
C SER A 637 27.16 -25.26 25.01
N LYS A 638 28.13 -24.68 25.73
CA LYS A 638 27.98 -23.36 26.38
C LYS A 638 27.78 -22.25 25.37
N ILE A 639 28.58 -22.20 24.30
CA ILE A 639 28.43 -21.24 23.20
C ILE A 639 27.04 -21.34 22.59
N LYS A 640 26.54 -22.55 22.33
CA LYS A 640 25.18 -22.75 21.79
C LYS A 640 24.11 -22.18 22.72
N LYS A 641 24.25 -22.37 24.04
CA LYS A 641 23.33 -21.84 25.05
C LYS A 641 23.38 -20.30 25.10
N VAL A 642 24.58 -19.72 25.19
CA VAL A 642 24.80 -18.26 25.24
C VAL A 642 24.29 -17.60 23.95
N LYS A 643 24.54 -18.18 22.77
CA LYS A 643 23.98 -17.70 21.49
C LYS A 643 22.45 -17.65 21.50
N GLY A 644 21.81 -18.70 22.04
CA GLY A 644 20.35 -18.73 22.18
C GLY A 644 19.82 -17.64 23.11
N GLN A 645 20.49 -17.43 24.25
CA GLN A 645 20.14 -16.35 25.19
C GLN A 645 20.39 -14.96 24.59
N SER A 646 21.50 -14.79 23.88
CA SER A 646 21.87 -13.53 23.19
C SER A 646 20.84 -13.16 22.13
N LEU A 647 20.42 -14.12 21.30
CA LEU A 647 19.38 -13.90 20.30
C LEU A 647 18.04 -13.48 20.93
N ASN A 648 17.65 -14.13 22.03
CA ASN A 648 16.44 -13.77 22.76
C ASN A 648 16.54 -12.35 23.37
N ALA A 649 17.65 -12.01 24.01
CA ALA A 649 17.88 -10.68 24.59
C ALA A 649 17.87 -9.58 23.52
N VAL A 650 18.49 -9.83 22.35
CA VAL A 650 18.44 -8.92 21.20
C VAL A 650 16.99 -8.77 20.72
N THR A 651 16.25 -9.87 20.56
CA THR A 651 14.84 -9.82 20.12
C THR A 651 13.98 -8.99 21.07
N MET A 652 14.10 -9.21 22.39
CA MET A 652 13.36 -8.46 23.41
C MET A 652 13.74 -6.97 23.42
N ARG A 653 15.03 -6.66 23.21
CA ARG A 653 15.51 -5.27 23.07
C ARG A 653 14.90 -4.58 21.86
N GLU A 654 14.86 -5.24 20.71
CA GLU A 654 14.28 -4.68 19.49
C GLU A 654 12.77 -4.48 19.62
N GLN A 655 12.06 -5.41 20.26
CA GLN A 655 10.63 -5.27 20.59
C GLN A 655 10.37 -4.07 21.51
N ALA A 656 11.13 -3.94 22.59
CA ALA A 656 11.02 -2.79 23.49
C ALA A 656 11.33 -1.47 22.76
N ARG A 657 12.34 -1.45 21.87
CA ARG A 657 12.67 -0.25 21.08
C ARG A 657 11.51 0.17 20.17
N TYR A 658 10.92 -0.80 19.49
CA TYR A 658 9.77 -0.57 18.62
C TYR A 658 8.56 -0.03 19.41
N GLN A 659 8.30 -0.57 20.61
CA GLN A 659 7.25 -0.05 21.48
C GLN A 659 7.50 1.42 21.88
N ILE A 660 8.74 1.78 22.20
CA ILE A 660 9.09 3.19 22.49
C ILE A 660 8.86 4.09 21.29
N GLU A 661 9.23 3.65 20.09
CA GLU A 661 9.00 4.41 18.86
C GLU A 661 7.50 4.66 18.61
N GLN A 662 6.66 3.65 18.85
CA GLN A 662 5.20 3.81 18.77
C GLN A 662 4.66 4.78 19.82
N ILE A 663 5.19 4.73 21.05
CA ILE A 663 4.80 5.63 22.13
C ILE A 663 5.16 7.09 21.80
N VAL A 664 6.37 7.33 21.30
CA VAL A 664 6.80 8.68 20.90
C VAL A 664 5.89 9.25 19.81
N LYS A 665 5.54 8.42 18.82
CA LYS A 665 4.57 8.82 17.80
C LYS A 665 3.19 9.11 18.39
N ALA A 666 2.74 8.32 19.37
CA ALA A 666 1.48 8.57 20.05
C ALA A 666 1.49 9.90 20.84
N GLU A 667 2.61 10.28 21.45
CA GLU A 667 2.77 11.59 22.13
C GLU A 667 2.65 12.76 21.14
N GLU A 668 3.29 12.65 19.96
CA GLU A 668 3.18 13.65 18.90
C GLU A 668 1.74 13.78 18.37
N ASP A 669 1.10 12.64 18.12
CA ASP A 669 -0.29 12.60 17.69
C ASP A 669 -1.22 13.25 18.73
N ILE A 670 -1.08 12.90 20.03
CA ILE A 670 -1.88 13.49 21.11
C ILE A 670 -1.73 15.01 21.10
N LYS A 671 -0.50 15.52 21.04
CA LYS A 671 -0.24 16.97 21.03
C LYS A 671 -0.88 17.67 19.83
N SER A 672 -0.89 17.03 18.66
CA SER A 672 -1.57 17.57 17.48
C SER A 672 -3.09 17.58 17.63
N MET A 673 -3.67 16.52 18.19
CA MET A 673 -5.11 16.39 18.44
C MET A 673 -5.59 17.39 19.51
N GLU A 674 -4.83 17.62 20.57
CA GLU A 674 -5.14 18.64 21.58
C GLU A 674 -5.25 20.05 20.97
N LEU A 675 -4.38 20.37 20.01
CA LEU A 675 -4.40 21.65 19.31
C LEU A 675 -5.59 21.77 18.35
N GLU A 676 -6.00 20.68 17.72
CA GLU A 676 -7.23 20.63 16.92
C GLU A 676 -8.47 20.79 17.82
N ILE A 677 -8.56 20.06 18.92
CA ILE A 677 -9.65 20.18 19.90
C ILE A 677 -9.78 21.62 20.38
N PHE A 678 -8.67 22.29 20.70
CA PHE A 678 -8.68 23.70 21.11
C PHE A 678 -9.37 24.60 20.06
N LYS A 679 -8.98 24.48 18.79
CA LYS A 679 -9.58 25.25 17.68
C LYS A 679 -11.04 24.89 17.46
N THR A 680 -11.39 23.61 17.55
CA THR A 680 -12.76 23.15 17.38
C THR A 680 -13.66 23.70 18.49
N ASN A 681 -13.17 23.76 19.73
CA ASN A 681 -13.89 24.37 20.86
C ASN A 681 -14.13 25.87 20.68
N GLU A 682 -13.19 26.63 20.07
CA GLU A 682 -13.46 28.03 19.71
C GLU A 682 -14.63 28.15 18.73
N ASN A 683 -14.71 27.25 17.74
CA ASN A 683 -15.83 27.22 16.80
C ASN A 683 -17.15 26.80 17.47
N VAL A 684 -17.11 25.86 18.41
CA VAL A 684 -18.29 25.49 19.22
C VAL A 684 -18.86 26.73 19.90
N GLN A 685 -18.01 27.48 20.63
CA GLN A 685 -18.43 28.70 21.33
C GLN A 685 -19.05 29.73 20.36
N LEU A 686 -18.42 29.94 19.20
CA LEU A 686 -18.94 30.86 18.18
C LEU A 686 -20.34 30.47 17.71
N TYR A 687 -20.59 29.18 17.44
CA TYR A 687 -21.91 28.72 17.01
C TYR A 687 -22.95 28.76 18.12
N GLU A 688 -22.56 28.59 19.39
CA GLU A 688 -23.45 28.80 20.54
C GLU A 688 -23.86 30.27 20.69
N GLU A 689 -22.91 31.20 20.50
CA GLU A 689 -23.20 32.64 20.48
C GLU A 689 -24.15 33.01 19.35
N LEU A 690 -23.90 32.51 18.13
CA LEU A 690 -24.79 32.72 16.98
C LEU A 690 -26.19 32.15 17.22
N ALA A 691 -26.29 30.94 17.79
CA ALA A 691 -27.57 30.36 18.14
C ALA A 691 -28.36 31.24 19.13
N SER A 692 -27.68 31.77 20.15
CA SER A 692 -28.28 32.70 21.11
C SER A 692 -28.73 34.01 20.44
N ALA A 693 -27.88 34.58 19.57
CA ALA A 693 -28.16 35.83 18.87
C ALA A 693 -29.34 35.72 17.89
N PHE A 694 -29.49 34.60 17.19
CA PHE A 694 -30.60 34.39 16.25
C PHE A 694 -31.89 33.92 16.95
N GLY A 695 -31.81 33.52 18.21
CA GLY A 695 -32.96 33.00 18.95
C GLY A 695 -34.00 34.03 19.35
N ARG A 696 -35.04 33.54 20.03
CA ARG A 696 -36.22 34.33 20.44
C ARG A 696 -35.92 35.56 21.31
N ASN A 697 -34.80 35.53 22.04
CA ASN A 697 -34.37 36.61 22.93
C ASN A 697 -33.27 37.50 22.32
N GLY A 698 -32.82 37.19 21.11
CA GLY A 698 -31.80 37.96 20.40
C GLY A 698 -32.42 38.90 19.38
N ILE A 699 -32.00 38.78 18.13
CA ILE A 699 -32.43 39.64 17.02
C ILE A 699 -33.95 39.61 16.83
N GLN A 700 -34.61 38.46 17.06
CA GLN A 700 -36.06 38.35 16.92
C GLN A 700 -36.83 39.26 17.90
N ALA A 701 -36.42 39.29 19.17
CA ALA A 701 -37.00 40.18 20.17
C ALA A 701 -36.79 41.66 19.78
N LEU A 702 -35.57 42.02 19.38
CA LEU A 702 -35.22 43.38 18.97
C LEU A 702 -36.05 43.85 17.77
N MET A 703 -36.35 42.96 16.81
CA MET A 703 -37.18 43.29 15.65
C MET A 703 -38.63 43.58 16.04
N ILE A 704 -39.20 42.78 16.96
CA ILE A 704 -40.57 42.99 17.45
C ILE A 704 -40.63 44.27 18.30
N GLU A 705 -39.66 44.49 19.19
CA GLU A 705 -39.57 45.67 20.04
C GLU A 705 -39.52 46.98 19.22
N ARG A 706 -38.86 46.95 18.06
CA ARG A 706 -38.84 48.10 17.12
C ARG A 706 -40.12 48.23 16.29
N ALA A 707 -40.75 47.12 15.92
CA ALA A 707 -41.94 47.13 15.07
C ALA A 707 -43.20 47.60 15.80
N VAL A 708 -43.37 47.25 17.08
CA VAL A 708 -44.59 47.58 17.84
C VAL A 708 -44.83 49.10 17.94
N PRO A 709 -43.84 49.95 18.28
CA PRO A 709 -44.04 51.40 18.30
C PRO A 709 -44.38 52.01 16.93
N MET A 710 -43.79 51.48 15.85
CA MET A 710 -44.11 51.93 14.48
C MET A 710 -45.56 51.62 14.11
N LEU A 711 -46.01 50.41 14.46
CA LEU A 711 -47.39 49.97 14.28
C LEU A 711 -48.36 50.83 15.10
N GLU A 712 -48.04 51.08 16.38
CA GLU A 712 -48.86 51.90 17.28
C GLU A 712 -49.02 53.32 16.73
N ASN A 713 -47.92 53.99 16.38
CA ASN A 713 -47.95 55.37 15.92
C ASN A 713 -48.80 55.54 14.66
N THR A 714 -48.63 54.63 13.70
CA THR A 714 -49.40 54.65 12.44
C THR A 714 -50.88 54.38 12.69
N ALA A 715 -51.22 53.37 13.50
CA ALA A 715 -52.61 53.06 13.84
C ALA A 715 -53.26 54.20 14.64
N LYS A 716 -52.51 54.85 15.52
CA LYS A 716 -52.96 55.99 16.33
C LYS A 716 -53.32 57.19 15.48
N GLU A 717 -52.48 57.54 14.51
CA GLU A 717 -52.75 58.65 13.61
C GLU A 717 -54.02 58.42 12.77
N LEU A 718 -54.17 57.22 12.20
CA LEU A 718 -55.34 56.87 11.39
C LEU A 718 -56.62 56.81 12.22
N LEU A 719 -56.57 56.20 13.41
CA LEU A 719 -57.73 56.11 14.29
C LEU A 719 -58.17 57.50 14.80
N ALA A 720 -57.22 58.39 15.07
CA ALA A 720 -57.52 59.77 15.45
C ALA A 720 -58.30 60.48 14.34
N ARG A 721 -57.91 60.35 13.06
CA ARG A 721 -58.66 60.93 11.92
C ARG A 721 -60.06 60.30 11.78
N LEU A 722 -60.19 58.98 11.88
CA LEU A 722 -61.47 58.26 11.75
C LEU A 722 -62.46 58.55 12.89
N SER A 723 -61.94 58.87 14.07
CA SER A 723 -62.73 59.13 15.28
C SER A 723 -62.91 60.62 15.58
N ASP A 724 -62.30 61.53 14.79
CA ASP A 724 -62.23 62.97 15.08
C ASP A 724 -61.61 63.24 16.46
N ASN A 725 -60.45 62.62 16.65
CA ASN A 725 -59.62 62.65 17.85
C ASN A 725 -60.29 62.12 19.13
N LYS A 726 -61.41 61.41 19.00
CA LYS A 726 -62.13 60.81 20.14
C LYS A 726 -61.52 59.51 20.63
N MET A 727 -60.76 58.80 19.79
CA MET A 727 -60.18 57.51 20.11
C MET A 727 -58.67 57.50 19.86
N THR A 728 -57.94 56.83 20.73
CA THR A 728 -56.50 56.55 20.59
C THR A 728 -56.25 55.08 20.89
N ILE A 729 -55.28 54.49 20.21
CA ILE A 729 -54.83 53.12 20.41
C ILE A 729 -53.44 53.08 21.05
N LYS A 730 -53.21 52.09 21.90
CA LYS A 730 -51.91 51.75 22.48
C LYS A 730 -51.64 50.26 22.35
N LEU A 731 -50.42 49.91 21.90
CA LEU A 731 -49.94 48.55 21.71
C LEU A 731 -48.76 48.30 22.66
N GLU A 732 -48.92 47.41 23.62
CA GLU A 732 -47.88 47.14 24.63
C GLU A 732 -47.45 45.68 24.63
N LEU A 733 -46.14 45.45 24.61
CA LEU A 733 -45.56 44.17 24.99
C LEU A 733 -45.58 44.07 26.52
N LYS A 734 -46.21 43.03 27.05
CA LYS A 734 -46.22 42.72 28.49
C LYS A 734 -45.65 41.34 28.74
N GLU A 735 -45.03 41.15 29.91
CA GLU A 735 -44.64 39.83 30.37
C GLU A 735 -45.88 38.95 30.54
N GLY A 736 -45.92 37.87 29.76
CA GLY A 736 -46.89 36.80 29.81
C GLY A 736 -46.41 35.64 30.68
N ARG A 737 -46.87 34.43 30.35
CA ARG A 737 -46.53 33.22 31.12
C ARG A 737 -45.07 32.82 30.94
N ILE A 738 -44.47 32.23 31.97
CA ILE A 738 -43.13 31.63 31.88
C ILE A 738 -43.17 30.47 30.88
N ASP A 739 -42.35 30.57 29.84
CA ASP A 739 -42.15 29.51 28.86
C ASP A 739 -41.40 28.35 29.53
N ARG A 740 -41.99 27.14 29.48
CA ARG A 740 -41.43 25.94 30.08
C ARG A 740 -40.13 25.47 29.41
N ALA A 741 -39.90 25.86 28.16
CA ALA A 741 -38.72 25.46 27.38
C ALA A 741 -37.53 26.39 27.61
N THR A 742 -37.77 27.68 27.87
CA THR A 742 -36.68 28.69 28.01
C THR A 742 -36.52 29.21 29.43
N GLY A 743 -37.49 28.99 30.32
CA GLY A 743 -37.48 29.49 31.71
C GLY A 743 -37.69 30.99 31.85
N LEU A 744 -37.93 31.71 30.73
CA LEU A 744 -38.15 33.14 30.68
C LEU A 744 -39.65 33.45 30.50
N PRO A 745 -40.15 34.60 31.02
CA PRO A 745 -41.50 35.05 30.71
C PRO A 745 -41.65 35.25 29.20
N SER A 746 -42.70 34.69 28.62
CA SER A 746 -43.12 35.04 27.26
C SER A 746 -43.51 36.52 27.22
N GLU A 747 -43.52 37.13 26.04
CA GLU A 747 -44.08 38.46 25.88
C GLU A 747 -45.38 38.37 25.09
N GLU A 748 -46.36 39.16 25.48
CA GLU A 748 -47.71 39.18 24.95
C GLU A 748 -48.04 40.59 24.42
N LEU A 749 -48.62 40.68 23.22
CA LEU A 749 -48.99 41.95 22.60
C LEU A 749 -50.43 42.33 22.96
N ASN A 750 -50.57 43.35 23.80
CA ASN A 750 -51.87 43.85 24.28
C ASN A 750 -52.31 45.09 23.51
N ILE A 751 -53.62 45.16 23.24
CA ILE A 751 -54.26 46.30 22.57
C ILE A 751 -55.19 46.97 23.57
N THR A 752 -55.01 48.26 23.79
CA THR A 752 -55.92 49.07 24.61
C THR A 752 -56.35 50.30 23.84
N ILE A 753 -57.62 50.67 23.99
CA ILE A 753 -58.20 51.83 23.31
C ILE A 753 -58.67 52.80 24.37
N SER A 754 -58.28 54.06 24.21
CA SER A 754 -58.71 55.17 25.06
C SER A 754 -59.72 56.02 24.30
N ASP A 755 -60.87 56.30 24.92
CA ASP A 755 -61.91 57.20 24.43
C ASP A 755 -62.35 58.21 25.51
N GLU A 756 -63.41 58.97 25.25
CA GLU A 756 -64.01 59.93 26.19
C GLU A 756 -64.48 59.29 27.52
N GLN A 757 -64.72 57.97 27.55
CA GLN A 757 -65.17 57.20 28.73
C GLN A 757 -64.00 56.55 29.49
N GLY A 758 -62.78 56.64 28.98
CA GLY A 758 -61.56 56.11 29.61
C GLY A 758 -60.84 55.08 28.75
N THR A 759 -59.95 54.31 29.36
CA THR A 759 -59.20 53.24 28.67
C THR A 759 -59.85 51.89 28.92
N ARG A 760 -60.24 51.21 27.85
CA ARG A 760 -60.92 49.91 27.91
C ARG A 760 -60.37 48.95 26.86
N SER A 761 -60.70 47.68 27.04
CA SER A 761 -60.27 46.62 26.12
C SER A 761 -61.05 46.70 24.80
N TYR A 762 -60.40 46.31 23.70
CA TYR A 762 -60.96 46.33 22.35
C TYR A 762 -62.33 45.63 22.27
N GLU A 763 -62.54 44.55 23.01
CA GLU A 763 -63.74 43.70 22.97
C GLU A 763 -65.02 44.40 23.48
N THR A 764 -64.90 45.59 24.08
CA THR A 764 -66.02 46.33 24.68
C THR A 764 -66.61 47.43 23.78
N PHE A 765 -66.05 47.65 22.59
CA PHE A 765 -66.47 48.70 21.66
C PHE A 765 -67.62 48.25 20.73
N SER A 766 -68.41 49.21 20.25
CA SER A 766 -69.53 48.95 19.33
C SER A 766 -69.04 48.52 17.94
N GLY A 767 -69.91 47.89 17.14
CA GLY A 767 -69.54 47.40 15.80
C GLY A 767 -68.96 48.48 14.86
N GLY A 768 -69.44 49.73 14.97
CA GLY A 768 -68.94 50.84 14.16
C GLY A 768 -67.57 51.37 14.62
N GLU A 769 -67.31 51.38 15.92
CA GLU A 769 -66.01 51.78 16.51
C GLU A 769 -64.94 50.70 16.28
N THR A 770 -65.32 49.43 16.49
CA THR A 770 -64.50 48.25 16.23
C THR A 770 -64.00 48.24 14.79
N PHE A 771 -64.88 48.54 13.82
CA PHE A 771 -64.49 48.65 12.42
C PHE A 771 -63.41 49.72 12.18
N ARG A 772 -63.53 50.91 12.82
CA ARG A 772 -62.52 51.98 12.69
C ARG A 772 -61.18 51.60 13.31
N ILE A 773 -61.20 50.92 14.47
CA ILE A 773 -59.99 50.39 15.11
C ILE A 773 -59.30 49.36 14.21
N ASP A 774 -60.07 48.40 13.69
CA ASP A 774 -59.55 47.35 12.81
C ASP A 774 -59.02 47.90 11.50
N PHE A 775 -59.70 48.88 10.93
CA PHE A 775 -59.25 49.61 9.76
C PHE A 775 -57.89 50.28 10.02
N ALA A 776 -57.76 51.05 11.10
CA ALA A 776 -56.54 51.77 11.43
C ALA A 776 -55.35 50.82 11.66
N ILE A 777 -55.54 49.75 12.43
CA ILE A 777 -54.49 48.74 12.68
C ILE A 777 -54.10 48.03 11.40
N ARG A 778 -55.06 47.69 10.53
CA ARG A 778 -54.77 46.94 9.31
C ARG A 778 -53.94 47.75 8.33
N ILE A 779 -54.28 49.02 8.12
CA ILE A 779 -53.45 49.91 7.31
C ILE A 779 -52.07 50.07 7.94
N ALA A 780 -51.97 50.17 9.27
CA ALA A 780 -50.69 50.24 9.97
C ALA A 780 -49.84 48.96 9.78
N MET A 781 -50.45 47.77 9.82
CA MET A 781 -49.78 46.49 9.54
C MET A 781 -49.30 46.42 8.10
N SER A 782 -50.10 46.89 7.15
CA SER A 782 -49.72 46.98 5.74
C SER A 782 -48.54 47.92 5.56
N LYS A 783 -48.59 49.14 6.11
CA LYS A 783 -47.45 50.08 6.04
C LYS A 783 -46.17 49.51 6.66
N LEU A 784 -46.29 48.79 7.78
CA LEU A 784 -45.16 48.09 8.40
C LEU A 784 -44.53 47.05 7.46
N LEU A 785 -45.35 46.25 6.77
CA LEU A 785 -44.88 45.29 5.75
C LEU A 785 -44.17 45.95 4.56
N ALA A 786 -44.75 47.03 4.03
CA ALA A 786 -44.20 47.75 2.89
C ALA A 786 -42.85 48.39 3.22
N SER A 787 -42.72 48.98 4.42
CA SER A 787 -41.48 49.62 4.88
C SER A 787 -40.28 48.66 4.95
N ARG A 788 -40.54 47.35 5.11
CA ARG A 788 -39.50 46.32 5.24
C ARG A 788 -39.16 45.64 3.92
N SER A 789 -40.17 45.39 3.10
CA SER A 789 -39.99 44.76 1.78
C SER A 789 -39.43 45.72 0.73
N GLY A 790 -39.44 47.03 1.01
CA GLY A 790 -38.97 48.06 0.07
C GLY A 790 -39.88 48.23 -1.15
N SER A 791 -41.08 47.63 -1.12
CA SER A 791 -42.06 47.66 -2.20
C SER A 791 -43.32 48.40 -1.74
N PRO A 792 -43.96 49.22 -2.59
CA PRO A 792 -45.25 49.84 -2.27
C PRO A 792 -46.33 48.79 -1.99
N LEU A 793 -47.39 49.18 -1.27
CA LEU A 793 -48.49 48.27 -0.97
C LEU A 793 -49.26 47.96 -2.24
N PRO A 794 -49.45 46.68 -2.59
CA PRO A 794 -49.87 46.38 -3.94
C PRO A 794 -51.39 46.46 -4.14
N ILE A 795 -52.19 46.20 -3.09
CA ILE A 795 -53.66 46.32 -3.17
C ILE A 795 -54.31 46.34 -1.78
N LEU A 796 -55.43 47.04 -1.63
CA LEU A 796 -56.32 47.01 -0.46
C LEU A 796 -57.76 46.71 -0.90
N PHE A 797 -58.39 45.71 -0.30
CA PHE A 797 -59.81 45.40 -0.47
C PHE A 797 -60.60 45.79 0.79
N ILE A 798 -61.70 46.50 0.61
CA ILE A 798 -62.60 46.90 1.70
C ILE A 798 -64.01 46.37 1.40
N ASP A 799 -64.40 45.27 2.04
CA ASP A 799 -65.67 44.59 1.80
C ASP A 799 -66.71 44.91 2.87
N GLU A 800 -67.73 45.69 2.47
CA GLU A 800 -68.96 45.97 3.21
C GLU A 800 -68.81 46.11 4.74
N GLY A 801 -68.30 47.26 5.19
CA GLY A 801 -68.28 47.68 6.60
C GLY A 801 -68.89 49.07 6.84
N PHE A 802 -69.39 49.71 5.78
CA PHE A 802 -69.92 51.07 5.79
C PHE A 802 -71.35 51.14 6.35
N GLY A 803 -72.10 50.03 6.29
CA GLY A 803 -73.49 49.97 6.75
C GLY A 803 -73.67 50.01 8.28
N SER A 804 -72.61 49.75 9.05
CA SER A 804 -72.60 49.93 10.52
C SER A 804 -72.15 51.34 10.95
N GLN A 805 -71.75 52.19 9.99
CA GLN A 805 -71.35 53.57 10.23
C GLN A 805 -72.54 54.52 9.98
N ASP A 806 -72.53 55.64 10.69
CA ASP A 806 -73.38 56.79 10.38
C ASP A 806 -72.82 57.55 9.16
N THR A 807 -73.61 58.47 8.60
CA THR A 807 -73.21 59.27 7.42
C THR A 807 -71.93 60.07 7.65
N ILE A 808 -71.70 60.55 8.88
CA ILE A 808 -70.48 61.25 9.28
C ILE A 808 -69.29 60.29 9.29
N GLY A 809 -69.43 59.09 9.86
CA GLY A 809 -68.40 58.06 9.86
C GLY A 809 -68.05 57.56 8.46
N GLN A 810 -69.02 57.44 7.56
CA GLN A 810 -68.80 57.09 6.14
C GLN A 810 -67.96 58.16 5.43
N GLY A 811 -68.29 59.45 5.60
CA GLY A 811 -67.52 60.56 5.01
C GLY A 811 -66.06 60.56 5.47
N ARG A 812 -65.81 60.43 6.77
CA ARG A 812 -64.43 60.37 7.32
C ARG A 812 -63.64 59.18 6.80
N LEU A 813 -64.31 58.05 6.60
CA LEU A 813 -63.66 56.85 6.07
C LEU A 813 -63.25 57.03 4.60
N ILE A 814 -64.07 57.70 3.80
CA ILE A 814 -63.72 58.10 2.42
C ILE A 814 -62.51 59.03 2.43
N GLU A 815 -62.51 60.07 3.28
CA GLU A 815 -61.39 61.01 3.41
C GLU A 815 -60.09 60.26 3.78
N VAL A 816 -60.16 59.30 4.69
CA VAL A 816 -58.99 58.50 5.07
C VAL A 816 -58.56 57.59 3.92
N ILE A 817 -59.48 56.91 3.22
CA ILE A 817 -59.18 56.09 2.03
C ILE A 817 -58.48 56.93 0.96
N GLN A 818 -58.95 58.15 0.70
CA GLN A 818 -58.30 59.08 -0.22
C GLN A 818 -56.92 59.50 0.29
N SER A 819 -56.77 59.76 1.60
CA SER A 819 -55.49 60.16 2.19
C SER A 819 -54.41 59.08 2.16
N ILE A 820 -54.81 57.79 2.14
CA ILE A 820 -53.89 56.65 2.05
C ILE A 820 -53.76 56.12 0.62
N SER A 821 -54.44 56.73 -0.36
CA SER A 821 -54.45 56.24 -1.74
C SER A 821 -53.04 56.14 -2.35
N GLU A 822 -52.19 57.12 -2.09
CA GLU A 822 -50.80 57.12 -2.55
C GLU A 822 -49.94 56.00 -1.94
N ASP A 823 -50.34 55.43 -0.81
CA ASP A 823 -49.62 54.32 -0.19
C ASP A 823 -49.88 52.97 -0.90
N PHE A 824 -50.98 52.86 -1.65
CA PHE A 824 -51.44 51.63 -2.29
C PHE A 824 -51.55 51.77 -3.80
N GLU A 825 -51.05 50.80 -4.55
CA GLU A 825 -51.19 50.76 -6.02
C GLU A 825 -52.65 50.63 -6.46
N LYS A 826 -53.47 49.90 -5.69
CA LYS A 826 -54.91 49.75 -5.92
C LYS A 826 -55.72 49.72 -4.62
N ILE A 827 -56.86 50.40 -4.58
CA ILE A 827 -57.86 50.29 -3.51
C ILE A 827 -59.21 49.93 -4.13
N ILE A 828 -59.79 48.81 -3.68
CA ILE A 828 -61.08 48.31 -4.16
C ILE A 828 -62.06 48.26 -3.00
N VAL A 829 -63.12 49.06 -3.10
CA VAL A 829 -64.18 49.16 -2.09
C VAL A 829 -65.41 48.41 -2.57
N ILE A 830 -65.91 47.44 -1.82
CA ILE A 830 -67.15 46.73 -2.12
C ILE A 830 -68.25 47.29 -1.22
N THR A 831 -69.32 47.82 -1.82
CA THR A 831 -70.45 48.42 -1.09
C THR A 831 -71.78 48.23 -1.83
N HIS A 832 -72.86 48.12 -1.06
CA HIS A 832 -74.24 48.23 -1.57
C HIS A 832 -74.87 49.60 -1.24
N VAL A 833 -74.11 50.50 -0.63
CA VAL A 833 -74.61 51.81 -0.18
C VAL A 833 -74.45 52.81 -1.33
N ASP A 834 -75.57 53.29 -1.87
CA ASP A 834 -75.57 54.23 -3.00
C ASP A 834 -74.81 55.53 -2.70
N SER A 835 -74.92 56.07 -1.48
CA SER A 835 -74.17 57.27 -1.08
C SER A 835 -72.65 57.06 -1.08
N MET A 836 -72.16 55.83 -0.97
CA MET A 836 -70.73 55.53 -1.09
C MET A 836 -70.29 55.43 -2.56
N LYS A 837 -71.15 54.88 -3.44
CA LYS A 837 -70.88 54.70 -4.86
C LYS A 837 -70.51 56.03 -5.55
N GLU A 838 -71.22 57.10 -5.23
CA GLU A 838 -71.02 58.43 -5.80
C GLU A 838 -69.66 59.09 -5.46
N ASN A 839 -68.93 58.58 -4.45
CA ASN A 839 -67.65 59.14 -4.01
C ASN A 839 -66.43 58.54 -4.73
N PHE A 840 -66.63 57.60 -5.66
CA PHE A 840 -65.56 56.95 -6.42
C PHE A 840 -65.74 57.19 -7.91
N ASP A 841 -64.67 57.66 -8.57
CA ASP A 841 -64.66 58.00 -9.99
C ASP A 841 -64.83 56.78 -10.92
N GLN A 842 -64.30 55.63 -10.51
CA GLN A 842 -64.40 54.37 -11.24
C GLN A 842 -65.31 53.38 -10.52
N GLN A 843 -66.25 52.78 -11.25
CA GLN A 843 -67.27 51.92 -10.67
C GLN A 843 -67.36 50.60 -11.42
N ILE A 844 -67.28 49.50 -10.69
CA ILE A 844 -67.49 48.15 -11.20
C ILE A 844 -68.90 47.75 -10.78
N GLU A 845 -69.86 47.95 -11.67
CA GLU A 845 -71.26 47.63 -11.40
C GLU A 845 -71.55 46.18 -11.75
N ILE A 846 -72.08 45.43 -10.78
CA ILE A 846 -72.44 44.03 -10.94
C ILE A 846 -73.95 43.93 -11.07
N SER A 847 -74.40 43.27 -12.14
CA SER A 847 -75.80 43.01 -12.41
C SER A 847 -76.04 41.51 -12.63
N LYS A 848 -77.26 41.06 -12.37
CA LYS A 848 -77.66 39.66 -12.52
C LYS A 848 -78.41 39.45 -13.83
N THR A 849 -78.01 38.45 -14.60
CA THR A 849 -78.66 38.02 -15.85
C THR A 849 -79.23 36.60 -15.71
N GLU A 850 -79.95 36.12 -16.72
CA GLU A 850 -80.46 34.74 -16.78
C GLU A 850 -79.34 33.68 -16.83
N TYR A 851 -78.13 34.07 -17.26
CA TYR A 851 -76.98 33.19 -17.43
C TYR A 851 -75.94 33.31 -16.29
N GLY A 852 -76.20 34.15 -15.30
CA GLY A 852 -75.30 34.42 -14.17
C GLY A 852 -75.07 35.92 -13.93
N SER A 853 -74.15 36.23 -13.03
CA SER A 853 -73.72 37.61 -12.78
C SER A 853 -72.75 38.10 -13.85
N VAL A 854 -72.86 39.38 -14.21
CA VAL A 854 -71.95 40.09 -15.11
C VAL A 854 -71.54 41.41 -14.48
N PHE A 855 -70.36 41.92 -14.86
CA PHE A 855 -69.88 43.22 -14.40
C PHE A 855 -69.62 44.16 -15.57
N THR A 856 -69.78 45.45 -15.30
CA THR A 856 -69.44 46.54 -16.22
C THR A 856 -68.58 47.57 -15.50
N LEU A 857 -67.44 47.92 -16.07
CA LEU A 857 -66.61 49.03 -15.61
C LEU A 857 -67.15 50.33 -16.20
N GLN A 858 -67.56 51.26 -15.34
CA GLN A 858 -68.03 52.60 -15.66
C GLN A 858 -66.96 53.64 -15.31
#